data_AF-A0A927UK96-F1
#
_entry.id   AF-A0A927UK96-F1
#
_cell.length_a   1.000
_cell.length_b   1.000
_cell.length_c   1.000
_cell.angle_alpha   90.00
_cell.angle_beta   90.00
_cell.angle_gamma   90.00
#
_symmetry.space_group_name_H-M   'P 1'
#
loop_
_entity.id
_entity.type
_entity.pdbx_description
1 polymer ?
#
loop_
_entity_poly.entity_id
_entity_poly.type
_entity_poly.pdbx_seq_one_letter_code
_entity_poly.pdbx_strand_id
1 'polypeptide(L)'
;MIKLFNDGWEFRKVLTDNTATDWQPVDIPHDWQIYDVSNLYEDSDGWYKKSFICDNEGRTFIRFDGVYMDTTIWINDVHVFDWKYGYSSFEFEITDYIHAGENEIKVRSIYRAPNSRWYSGAGIYRNVWIITKPASYIVPSGIYIHTEELADGMWKLYVTAETVSCDSVKNEVSYTLYDMDNNVVIPEFYDNEIIVDDVIAWDVDNPYLYTLKVNLLSDGNIIDSEEEEFGFRTIRYDTEKGFFLNGRHIKLNGVCMHHDNGCLGAVANKKAIERQFEILRNMGVNAIRTSHNMPDPYVMELAAKTGMLILSEAFDMWERGKTEYDYARFFGEWYKKDVASWIRRDRNNPAVIMWSIGNEIYDTHADDRGQEVTRMLMEEVHKHDSLHNAGVTIGSNYMSWEKAQKCTDIVGLAGYNYAEDCYDEHHRDHPDWMIYGSETGSIVTSRGIYHFPADIEILSEEDLQCSSLLNSITSWGARSVEKCITDDRDTTFSAGMFVWSGFDYIGEPTPYHTRNSYFGQIDTAGFEKDSFYVYKAAWTDYKKETVLHIFPYWDFNPGQIIDVMIVSNAPYVELFVNDVSYGKKAIDILHDKKFIARWKIPYEEGNIKAVAYDNDNNVIAERCRHSFKDAEKIILTPNKTVMKADGEDVIFVTISVCDKDGYPVENANNRMYVSVSGAGRLIGLDNGDSTDTCGYKCAGKNLFSGKLLCVVAAKCEPGDIDICVSSKGLSDAHLKIKAEPAPVRQGISANEFIEAAKYNEIFDDIPVRKIELITGISELNEFNSVVDVQTVIHPADASYSDISFAITDDKGVVINIAKTEYLPDEHVVRLTALGDGTFRLKAMCNNGKSHADIISQKEFSVSGLGKRYLDPYSFIYASQYSMGSDNLTCGNEKGIATPWDEKSYMVFEGIDFGKNGSDKITIPIFEFLNTPLLFEIWEGTPFEKESIKLLDASYEKPSIWNTYQEETFTLNKKLKGVTSIGFSFSRKAHIKGFSFADASVAYEKNHVNECENIYGDTYEKEEDAVYGIGNNVTFSYDKVDFVDGVTKLVICGRTELDNNTIHVRFRNGDRIVNKIIEFPYSEQFIEREYDICDITGMYDDVSFIFLPGSRFDFSWFKFMK
;
A
#
# COMPACT_ATOMS: atom_id res chain seq x y z
N MET A 1 38.52 -0.77 21.36
CA MET A 1 38.41 0.35 20.41
C MET A 1 37.41 -0.01 19.33
N ILE A 2 36.36 0.79 19.14
CA ILE A 2 35.34 0.58 18.09
C ILE A 2 35.45 1.74 17.10
N LYS A 3 35.55 1.45 15.80
CA LYS A 3 35.65 2.44 14.73
C LYS A 3 34.64 2.16 13.63
N LEU A 4 34.03 3.22 13.11
CA LEU A 4 33.20 3.13 11.91
C LEU A 4 34.08 2.67 10.75
N PHE A 5 33.53 1.82 9.87
CA PHE A 5 34.29 1.17 8.81
C PHE A 5 33.60 1.27 7.45
N ASN A 6 32.86 2.36 7.24
CA ASN A 6 32.02 2.58 6.06
C ASN A 6 32.76 3.19 4.85
N ASP A 7 33.95 3.75 5.03
CA ASP A 7 34.73 4.41 3.98
C ASP A 7 35.38 3.41 2.99
N GLY A 8 35.71 3.84 1.77
CA GLY A 8 36.62 3.11 0.88
C GLY A 8 36.15 1.73 0.37
N TRP A 9 34.83 1.49 0.35
CA TRP A 9 34.27 0.28 -0.26
C TRP A 9 34.10 0.43 -1.77
N GLU A 10 34.24 -0.68 -2.47
CA GLU A 10 33.83 -0.83 -3.88
C GLU A 10 32.69 -1.84 -3.97
N PHE A 11 31.78 -1.63 -4.92
CA PHE A 11 30.62 -2.48 -5.20
C PHE A 11 30.60 -2.93 -6.66
N ARG A 12 30.09 -4.13 -6.90
CA ARG A 12 29.60 -4.56 -8.21
C ARG A 12 28.36 -5.44 -8.07
N LYS A 13 27.46 -5.35 -9.04
CA LYS A 13 26.29 -6.22 -9.17
C LYS A 13 26.59 -7.36 -10.14
N VAL A 14 26.20 -8.58 -9.79
CA VAL A 14 26.32 -9.77 -10.64
C VAL A 14 24.92 -10.38 -10.83
N LEU A 15 24.47 -10.47 -12.08
CA LEU A 15 23.17 -11.03 -12.44
C LEU A 15 23.19 -12.57 -12.44
N THR A 16 22.01 -13.18 -12.50
CA THR A 16 21.85 -14.65 -12.47
C THR A 16 22.48 -15.38 -13.65
N ASP A 17 22.67 -14.69 -14.78
CA ASP A 17 23.39 -15.19 -15.96
C ASP A 17 24.93 -15.05 -15.85
N ASN A 18 25.43 -14.57 -14.72
CA ASN A 18 26.82 -14.23 -14.42
C ASN A 18 27.36 -12.98 -15.14
N THR A 19 26.49 -12.15 -15.72
CA THR A 19 26.87 -10.81 -16.17
C THR A 19 27.19 -9.94 -14.96
N ALA A 20 28.34 -9.25 -14.96
CA ALA A 20 28.81 -8.45 -13.84
C ALA A 20 29.09 -7.01 -14.27
N THR A 21 28.72 -6.04 -13.43
CA THR A 21 29.17 -4.65 -13.59
C THR A 21 30.63 -4.51 -13.20
N ASP A 22 31.26 -3.41 -13.65
CA ASP A 22 32.58 -3.02 -13.12
C ASP A 22 32.49 -2.70 -11.62
N TRP A 23 33.62 -2.85 -10.92
CA TRP A 23 33.75 -2.36 -9.55
C TRP A 23 33.70 -0.83 -9.53
N GLN A 24 32.87 -0.26 -8.66
CA GLN A 24 32.73 1.19 -8.49
C GLN A 24 32.81 1.55 -7.00
N PRO A 25 33.41 2.68 -6.63
CA PRO A 25 33.33 3.19 -5.26
C PRO A 25 31.87 3.38 -4.83
N VAL A 26 31.57 3.08 -3.56
CA VAL A 26 30.22 3.17 -3.01
C VAL A 26 30.23 3.74 -1.59
N ASP A 27 29.16 4.42 -1.21
CA ASP A 27 28.92 4.82 0.17
C ASP A 27 28.29 3.69 0.96
N ILE A 28 28.83 3.39 2.14
CA ILE A 28 28.14 2.56 3.14
C ILE A 28 27.50 3.48 4.19
N PRO A 29 26.22 3.27 4.54
CA PRO A 29 25.37 2.17 4.09
C PRO A 29 24.84 2.31 2.65
N HIS A 30 24.61 1.18 1.98
CA HIS A 30 24.23 1.07 0.58
C HIS A 30 23.04 0.12 0.37
N ASP A 31 22.07 0.59 -0.42
CA ASP A 31 20.99 -0.19 -0.99
C ASP A 31 21.07 -0.10 -2.53
N TRP A 32 21.45 -1.20 -3.21
CA TRP A 32 21.65 -1.12 -4.66
C TRP A 32 20.35 -1.16 -5.45
N GLN A 33 19.24 -1.62 -4.86
CA GLN A 33 17.98 -1.76 -5.61
C GLN A 33 17.31 -0.39 -5.80
N ILE A 34 17.48 0.54 -4.86
CA ILE A 34 16.77 1.83 -4.87
C ILE A 34 17.09 2.73 -6.09
N TYR A 35 18.18 2.46 -6.79
CA TYR A 35 18.61 3.20 -7.97
C TYR A 35 17.78 2.90 -9.22
N ASP A 36 17.07 1.77 -9.28
CA ASP A 36 16.23 1.39 -10.42
C ASP A 36 14.78 1.10 -9.98
N VAL A 37 13.97 2.15 -9.99
CA VAL A 37 12.54 2.06 -9.68
C VAL A 37 11.77 1.14 -10.64
N SER A 38 12.25 0.95 -11.87
CA SER A 38 11.59 0.07 -12.84
C SER A 38 11.79 -1.41 -12.51
N ASN A 39 12.78 -1.74 -11.66
CA ASN A 39 13.12 -3.12 -11.33
C ASN A 39 13.69 -3.24 -9.89
N LEU A 40 12.92 -2.76 -8.89
CA LEU A 40 13.31 -2.75 -7.46
C LEU A 40 13.54 -4.15 -6.84
N TYR A 41 13.19 -5.23 -7.56
CA TYR A 41 13.24 -6.61 -7.08
C TYR A 41 14.11 -7.50 -7.99
N GLU A 42 15.13 -6.93 -8.65
CA GLU A 42 15.97 -7.66 -9.59
C GLU A 42 16.82 -8.75 -8.91
N ASP A 43 16.66 -9.99 -9.36
CA ASP A 43 17.51 -11.11 -8.95
C ASP A 43 18.98 -10.84 -9.27
N SER A 44 19.78 -10.67 -8.22
CA SER A 44 21.18 -10.31 -8.35
C SER A 44 22.00 -10.62 -7.10
N ASP A 45 23.32 -10.70 -7.27
CA ASP A 45 24.28 -10.78 -6.18
C ASP A 45 25.04 -9.46 -6.08
N GLY A 46 25.03 -8.87 -4.90
CA GLY A 46 25.87 -7.72 -4.57
C GLY A 46 27.21 -8.19 -4.03
N TRP A 47 28.30 -7.80 -4.68
CA TRP A 47 29.66 -7.99 -4.17
C TRP A 47 30.24 -6.68 -3.71
N TYR A 48 30.74 -6.66 -2.48
CA TYR A 48 31.46 -5.56 -1.89
C TYR A 48 32.90 -5.99 -1.59
N LYS A 49 33.85 -5.07 -1.73
CA LYS A 49 35.22 -5.29 -1.27
C LYS A 49 35.81 -4.01 -0.71
N LYS A 50 36.77 -4.17 0.21
CA LYS A 50 37.53 -3.07 0.80
C LYS A 50 38.94 -3.53 1.17
N SER A 51 39.93 -2.74 0.80
CA SER A 51 41.29 -2.85 1.35
C SER A 51 41.40 -2.03 2.63
N PHE A 52 42.08 -2.56 3.65
CA PHE A 52 42.28 -1.86 4.92
C PHE A 52 43.62 -2.24 5.55
N ILE A 53 44.15 -1.34 6.38
CA ILE A 53 45.41 -1.56 7.10
C ILE A 53 45.09 -1.95 8.54
N CYS A 54 45.77 -2.99 9.03
CA CYS A 54 45.70 -3.41 10.42
C CYS A 54 47.10 -3.70 10.97
N ASP A 55 47.35 -3.37 12.23
CA ASP A 55 48.62 -3.66 12.91
C ASP A 55 48.69 -5.12 13.41
N ASN A 56 47.54 -5.81 13.47
CA ASN A 56 47.36 -7.15 14.04
C ASN A 56 47.82 -7.28 15.51
N GLU A 57 47.54 -6.25 16.32
CA GLU A 57 47.75 -6.27 17.76
C GLU A 57 46.41 -6.49 18.49
N GLY A 58 46.32 -7.55 19.31
CA GLY A 58 45.09 -7.92 20.02
C GLY A 58 44.15 -8.79 19.19
N ARG A 59 42.86 -8.77 19.53
CA ARG A 59 41.80 -9.49 18.82
C ARG A 59 40.98 -8.51 17.99
N THR A 60 40.73 -8.85 16.73
CA THR A 60 40.03 -7.97 15.79
C THR A 60 38.73 -8.59 15.34
N PHE A 61 37.65 -7.82 15.38
CA PHE A 61 36.30 -8.21 14.97
C PHE A 61 35.76 -7.24 13.93
N ILE A 62 34.84 -7.74 13.11
CA ILE A 62 34.00 -6.93 12.24
C ILE A 62 32.55 -7.13 12.67
N ARG A 63 31.81 -6.02 12.81
CA ARG A 63 30.38 -6.04 13.06
C ARG A 63 29.64 -5.39 11.89
N PHE A 64 28.61 -6.06 11.42
CA PHE A 64 27.61 -5.50 10.51
C PHE A 64 26.32 -5.29 11.28
N ASP A 65 25.78 -4.08 11.23
CA ASP A 65 24.50 -3.79 11.90
C ASP A 65 23.31 -4.40 11.12
N GLY A 66 23.50 -4.72 9.83
CA GLY A 66 22.57 -5.46 8.97
C GLY A 66 23.05 -5.54 7.51
N VAL A 67 22.86 -6.70 6.88
CA VAL A 67 23.13 -6.93 5.45
C VAL A 67 21.99 -7.76 4.88
N TYR A 68 21.24 -7.22 3.91
CA TYR A 68 20.12 -7.92 3.28
C TYR A 68 20.56 -8.54 1.95
N MET A 69 20.57 -9.86 1.76
CA MET A 69 20.55 -10.94 2.77
C MET A 69 21.40 -12.13 2.28
N ASP A 70 21.39 -13.27 3.01
CA ASP A 70 22.15 -14.48 2.64
C ASP A 70 23.62 -14.16 2.34
N THR A 71 24.29 -13.68 3.39
CA THR A 71 25.62 -13.09 3.32
C THR A 71 26.71 -14.13 3.53
N THR A 72 27.79 -14.00 2.76
CA THR A 72 29.04 -14.74 2.93
C THR A 72 30.23 -13.78 2.89
N ILE A 73 31.22 -14.00 3.74
CA ILE A 73 32.35 -13.08 3.95
C ILE A 73 33.69 -13.80 3.80
N TRP A 74 34.63 -13.12 3.14
CA TRP A 74 36.01 -13.54 3.00
C TRP A 74 36.97 -12.46 3.50
N ILE A 75 38.07 -12.90 4.10
CA ILE A 75 39.23 -12.08 4.44
C ILE A 75 40.44 -12.68 3.73
N ASN A 76 41.15 -11.87 2.94
CA ASN A 76 42.32 -12.31 2.18
C ASN A 76 42.07 -13.62 1.39
N ASP A 77 40.94 -13.67 0.67
CA ASP A 77 40.44 -14.82 -0.11
C ASP A 77 40.10 -16.11 0.68
N VAL A 78 40.14 -16.06 2.01
CA VAL A 78 39.71 -17.16 2.88
C VAL A 78 38.28 -16.91 3.34
N HIS A 79 37.40 -17.91 3.22
CA HIS A 79 36.05 -17.85 3.77
C HIS A 79 36.13 -17.81 5.31
N VAL A 80 35.45 -16.83 5.91
CA VAL A 80 35.51 -16.59 7.37
C VAL A 80 34.15 -16.76 8.03
N PHE A 81 33.08 -16.29 7.39
CA PHE A 81 31.78 -16.18 8.06
C PHE A 81 30.58 -16.22 7.09
N ASP A 82 29.45 -16.70 7.60
CA ASP A 82 28.14 -16.68 6.94
C ASP A 82 27.08 -16.09 7.88
N TRP A 83 26.13 -15.35 7.32
CA TRP A 83 24.97 -14.84 8.04
C TRP A 83 23.76 -14.78 7.12
N LYS A 84 22.61 -15.34 7.53
CA LYS A 84 21.49 -15.58 6.61
C LYS A 84 20.36 -14.57 6.73
N TYR A 85 20.02 -14.15 7.95
CA TYR A 85 18.94 -13.20 8.13
C TYR A 85 19.36 -11.78 7.76
N GLY A 86 18.45 -11.02 7.15
CA GLY A 86 18.76 -9.70 6.59
C GLY A 86 18.74 -8.55 7.60
N TYR A 87 18.17 -8.76 8.79
CA TYR A 87 17.83 -7.67 9.73
C TYR A 87 18.55 -7.73 11.08
N SER A 88 19.08 -8.88 11.48
CA SER A 88 19.88 -9.01 12.69
C SER A 88 21.29 -8.46 12.46
N SER A 89 21.83 -7.82 13.50
CA SER A 89 23.25 -7.46 13.54
C SER A 89 24.09 -8.73 13.74
N PHE A 90 25.31 -8.76 13.24
CA PHE A 90 26.22 -9.88 13.47
C PHE A 90 27.67 -9.42 13.58
N GLU A 91 28.41 -10.11 14.43
CA GLU A 91 29.81 -9.83 14.72
C GLU A 91 30.61 -11.13 14.66
N PHE A 92 31.80 -11.06 14.08
CA PHE A 92 32.69 -12.20 13.97
C PHE A 92 34.15 -11.75 14.06
N GLU A 93 34.98 -12.67 14.56
CA GLU A 93 36.40 -12.43 14.74
C GLU A 93 37.17 -12.71 13.46
N ILE A 94 38.14 -11.84 13.13
CA ILE A 94 39.00 -11.96 11.96
C ILE A 94 40.50 -12.08 12.30
N THR A 95 40.85 -12.12 13.59
CA THR A 95 42.24 -12.09 14.11
C THR A 95 43.17 -13.05 13.37
N ASP A 96 42.76 -14.30 13.18
CA ASP A 96 43.61 -15.34 12.55
C ASP A 96 43.66 -15.26 11.00
N TYR A 97 42.86 -14.38 10.39
CA TYR A 97 42.72 -14.24 8.94
C TYR A 97 43.40 -12.97 8.39
N ILE A 98 43.81 -12.08 9.28
CA ILE A 98 44.52 -10.84 8.94
C ILE A 98 46.02 -10.94 9.22
N HIS A 99 46.78 -10.03 8.60
CA HIS A 99 48.20 -9.85 8.86
C HIS A 99 48.53 -8.37 9.05
N ALA A 100 49.67 -8.08 9.66
CA ALA A 100 50.13 -6.70 9.81
C ALA A 100 50.37 -6.10 8.40
N GLY A 101 49.77 -4.93 8.14
CA GLY A 101 49.78 -4.28 6.84
C GLY A 101 48.42 -4.32 6.15
N GLU A 102 48.43 -4.41 4.82
CA GLU A 102 47.22 -4.35 3.97
C GLU A 102 46.48 -5.69 3.95
N ASN A 103 45.17 -5.64 4.16
CA ASN A 103 44.26 -6.77 4.11
C ASN A 103 43.05 -6.43 3.22
N GLU A 104 42.36 -7.45 2.71
CA GLU A 104 41.14 -7.28 1.93
C GLU A 104 39.98 -8.02 2.58
N ILE A 105 38.82 -7.37 2.67
CA ILE A 105 37.53 -8.00 2.98
C ILE A 105 36.67 -8.05 1.72
N LYS A 106 35.97 -9.17 1.50
CA LYS A 106 34.91 -9.31 0.49
C LYS A 106 33.62 -9.76 1.15
N VAL A 107 32.52 -9.17 0.72
CA VAL A 107 31.17 -9.51 1.19
C VAL A 107 30.31 -9.80 -0.02
N ARG A 108 29.65 -10.95 -0.05
CA ARG A 108 28.60 -11.26 -1.03
C ARG A 108 27.27 -11.26 -0.32
N SER A 109 26.31 -10.54 -0.86
CA SER A 109 24.88 -10.61 -0.51
C SER A 109 24.11 -11.16 -1.71
N ILE A 110 23.19 -12.10 -1.47
CA ILE A 110 22.39 -12.74 -2.52
C ILE A 110 20.94 -12.27 -2.41
N TYR A 111 20.43 -11.67 -3.48
CA TYR A 111 19.05 -11.22 -3.58
C TYR A 111 18.28 -12.06 -4.61
N ARG A 112 17.25 -12.77 -4.16
CA ARG A 112 16.31 -13.52 -5.01
C ARG A 112 14.88 -13.16 -4.64
N ALA A 113 14.06 -12.77 -5.60
CA ALA A 113 12.66 -12.41 -5.40
C ALA A 113 11.73 -13.57 -5.81
N PRO A 114 10.57 -13.75 -5.13
CA PRO A 114 10.11 -12.98 -3.97
C PRO A 114 10.73 -13.49 -2.65
N ASN A 115 11.40 -12.61 -1.88
CA ASN A 115 11.97 -12.91 -0.55
C ASN A 115 11.35 -12.10 0.61
N SER A 116 10.41 -11.20 0.30
CA SER A 116 9.80 -10.27 1.25
C SER A 116 8.43 -9.84 0.73
N ARG A 117 7.50 -9.49 1.62
CA ARG A 117 6.19 -8.92 1.27
C ARG A 117 6.25 -7.40 1.02
N TRP A 118 7.21 -6.73 1.67
CA TRP A 118 7.52 -5.31 1.53
C TRP A 118 8.90 -5.12 0.87
N TYR A 119 9.25 -3.89 0.53
CA TYR A 119 10.59 -3.58 0.03
C TYR A 119 11.66 -3.77 1.10
N SER A 120 12.55 -4.74 0.88
CA SER A 120 13.66 -5.01 1.79
C SER A 120 14.87 -4.11 1.58
N GLY A 121 15.03 -3.57 0.36
CA GLY A 121 16.33 -3.16 -0.17
C GLY A 121 17.29 -4.35 -0.34
N ALA A 122 18.52 -4.07 -0.78
CA ALA A 122 19.57 -5.09 -0.85
C ALA A 122 20.97 -4.51 -0.65
N GLY A 123 21.79 -5.18 0.16
CA GLY A 123 23.17 -4.79 0.42
C GLY A 123 23.52 -4.52 1.87
N ILE A 124 24.63 -3.81 2.08
CA ILE A 124 25.12 -3.40 3.39
C ILE A 124 24.37 -2.10 3.75
N TYR A 125 23.09 -2.22 4.07
CA TYR A 125 22.16 -1.09 4.25
C TYR A 125 22.23 -0.46 5.65
N ARG A 126 23.00 -1.04 6.58
CA ARG A 126 23.36 -0.45 7.88
C ARG A 126 24.88 -0.35 8.06
N ASN A 127 25.31 0.27 9.15
CA ASN A 127 26.72 0.55 9.40
C ASN A 127 27.59 -0.72 9.56
N VAL A 128 28.87 -0.56 9.27
CA VAL A 128 29.93 -1.55 9.50
C VAL A 128 30.94 -0.99 10.50
N TRP A 129 31.41 -1.84 11.40
CA TRP A 129 32.35 -1.48 12.44
C TRP A 129 33.55 -2.41 12.43
N ILE A 130 34.74 -1.85 12.66
CA ILE A 130 35.94 -2.61 13.01
C ILE A 130 36.25 -2.40 14.49
N ILE A 131 36.45 -3.51 15.19
CA ILE A 131 36.56 -3.52 16.65
C ILE A 131 37.86 -4.22 17.02
N THR A 132 38.71 -3.54 17.79
CA THR A 132 39.94 -4.11 18.35
C THR A 132 39.78 -4.24 19.86
N LYS A 133 39.98 -5.46 20.35
CA LYS A 133 39.92 -5.82 21.76
C LYS A 133 41.27 -6.34 22.25
N PRO A 134 41.58 -6.19 23.54
CA PRO A 134 42.67 -6.92 24.19
C PRO A 134 42.45 -8.44 24.14
N ALA A 135 43.47 -9.23 24.53
CA ALA A 135 43.39 -10.69 24.54
C ALA A 135 42.35 -11.25 25.53
N SER A 136 42.22 -10.61 26.71
CA SER A 136 41.11 -10.79 27.64
C SER A 136 40.18 -9.58 27.55
N TYR A 137 38.89 -9.77 27.30
CA TYR A 137 37.96 -8.68 26.96
C TYR A 137 36.53 -8.96 27.43
N ILE A 138 35.72 -7.90 27.50
CA ILE A 138 34.27 -7.98 27.75
C ILE A 138 33.57 -8.35 26.43
N VAL A 139 32.78 -9.42 26.46
CA VAL A 139 32.04 -9.94 25.30
C VAL A 139 31.08 -8.86 24.79
N PRO A 140 31.08 -8.54 23.48
CA PRO A 140 30.13 -7.59 22.90
C PRO A 140 28.67 -8.01 23.13
N SER A 141 27.83 -7.04 23.50
CA SER A 141 26.46 -7.27 23.98
C SER A 141 26.37 -8.29 25.15
N GLY A 142 27.47 -8.44 25.91
CA GLY A 142 27.59 -9.35 27.05
C GLY A 142 27.26 -8.71 28.40
N ILE A 143 26.97 -7.41 28.41
CA ILE A 143 26.47 -6.69 29.59
C ILE A 143 24.95 -6.91 29.65
N TYR A 144 24.44 -7.25 30.83
CA TYR A 144 23.02 -7.35 31.10
C TYR A 144 22.67 -6.57 32.35
N ILE A 145 21.77 -5.60 32.21
CA ILE A 145 21.33 -4.71 33.28
C ILE A 145 19.84 -4.95 33.54
N HIS A 146 19.47 -5.05 34.82
CA HIS A 146 18.07 -5.11 35.26
C HIS A 146 17.85 -4.17 36.43
N THR A 147 16.68 -3.55 36.49
CA THR A 147 16.31 -2.59 37.54
C THR A 147 14.99 -2.98 38.18
N GLU A 148 14.94 -2.97 39.51
CA GLU A 148 13.74 -3.27 40.30
C GLU A 148 13.47 -2.14 41.30
N GLU A 149 12.24 -1.60 41.31
CA GLU A 149 11.81 -0.62 42.30
C GLU A 149 11.46 -1.31 43.62
N LEU A 150 12.02 -0.81 44.74
CA LEU A 150 11.79 -1.32 46.08
C LEU A 150 10.70 -0.51 46.80
N ALA A 151 10.10 -1.08 47.85
CA ALA A 151 8.92 -0.53 48.53
C ALA A 151 9.11 0.85 49.20
N ASP A 152 10.35 1.29 49.41
CA ASP A 152 10.71 2.58 50.01
C ASP A 152 11.14 3.64 48.98
N GLY A 153 10.97 3.35 47.68
CA GLY A 153 11.36 4.24 46.58
C GLY A 153 12.83 4.15 46.18
N MET A 154 13.62 3.27 46.83
CA MET A 154 14.96 2.92 46.35
C MET A 154 14.88 1.94 45.19
N TRP A 155 15.98 1.81 44.44
CA TRP A 155 16.07 0.89 43.31
C TRP A 155 17.18 -0.12 43.52
N LYS A 156 16.93 -1.37 43.14
CA LYS A 156 17.96 -2.39 42.99
C LYS A 156 18.45 -2.39 41.54
N LEU A 157 19.74 -2.20 41.36
CA LEU A 157 20.45 -2.35 40.08
C LEU A 157 21.16 -3.70 40.08
N TYR A 158 20.80 -4.59 39.15
CA TYR A 158 21.46 -5.85 38.89
C TYR A 158 22.26 -5.75 37.58
N VAL A 159 23.51 -6.21 37.61
CA VAL A 159 24.41 -6.21 36.45
C VAL A 159 25.17 -7.52 36.35
N THR A 160 25.27 -8.06 35.14
CA THR A 160 26.25 -9.09 34.79
C THR A 160 27.04 -8.70 33.56
N ALA A 161 28.29 -9.15 33.48
CA ALA A 161 29.15 -8.94 32.32
C ALA A 161 29.83 -10.25 31.94
N GLU A 162 29.66 -10.68 30.70
CA GLU A 162 30.37 -11.82 30.13
C GLU A 162 31.78 -11.42 29.68
N THR A 163 32.78 -12.23 30.00
CA THR A 163 34.19 -11.91 29.72
C THR A 163 34.92 -13.12 29.14
N VAL A 164 35.86 -12.87 28.22
CA VAL A 164 36.84 -13.86 27.76
C VAL A 164 38.15 -13.62 28.50
N SER A 165 38.74 -14.68 29.07
CA SER A 165 40.07 -14.63 29.70
C SER A 165 41.06 -15.49 28.92
N CYS A 166 42.21 -14.91 28.57
CA CYS A 166 43.33 -15.62 27.96
C CYS A 166 44.43 -16.00 28.96
N ASP A 167 44.37 -15.46 30.18
CA ASP A 167 45.43 -15.61 31.18
C ASP A 167 45.04 -16.63 32.26
N SER A 168 46.05 -17.28 32.86
CA SER A 168 45.89 -18.09 34.08
C SER A 168 45.59 -17.25 35.34
N VAL A 169 45.51 -15.92 35.19
CA VAL A 169 45.24 -14.94 36.24
C VAL A 169 43.72 -14.71 36.34
N LYS A 170 43.23 -14.51 37.56
CA LYS A 170 41.80 -14.26 37.81
C LYS A 170 41.49 -12.80 37.46
N ASN A 171 40.70 -12.59 36.41
CA ASN A 171 40.17 -11.27 36.08
C ASN A 171 39.02 -10.90 37.02
N GLU A 172 38.88 -9.61 37.33
CA GLU A 172 37.78 -9.05 38.12
C GLU A 172 37.00 -8.05 37.26
N VAL A 173 35.71 -7.86 37.57
CA VAL A 173 34.87 -6.86 36.89
C VAL A 173 34.48 -5.81 37.93
N SER A 174 34.59 -4.54 37.55
CA SER A 174 34.09 -3.42 38.34
C SER A 174 33.12 -2.59 37.53
N TYR A 175 32.30 -1.82 38.23
CA TYR A 175 31.22 -1.02 37.69
C TYR A 175 31.31 0.41 38.24
N THR A 176 30.91 1.40 37.45
CA THR A 176 30.73 2.78 37.90
C THR A 176 29.49 3.36 37.23
N LEU A 177 28.60 3.97 38.01
CA LEU A 177 27.34 4.52 37.52
C LEU A 177 27.45 6.04 37.37
N TYR A 178 27.09 6.55 36.19
CA TYR A 178 27.05 7.97 35.88
C TYR A 178 25.63 8.44 35.55
N ASP A 179 25.32 9.69 35.89
CA ASP A 179 24.11 10.37 35.44
C ASP A 179 24.25 10.95 34.02
N MET A 180 23.19 11.55 33.47
CA MET A 180 23.23 12.18 32.13
C MET A 180 24.21 13.35 32.02
N ASP A 181 24.61 13.96 33.13
CA ASP A 181 25.58 15.06 33.17
C ASP A 181 27.03 14.54 33.32
N ASN A 182 27.23 13.22 33.28
CA ASN A 182 28.49 12.51 33.51
C ASN A 182 29.05 12.67 34.94
N ASN A 183 28.21 12.97 35.93
CA ASN A 183 28.60 12.91 37.34
C ASN A 183 28.53 11.46 37.83
N VAL A 184 29.47 11.08 38.69
CA VAL A 184 29.46 9.77 39.35
C VAL A 184 28.32 9.72 40.38
N VAL A 185 27.34 8.86 40.13
CA VAL A 185 26.22 8.57 41.06
C VAL A 185 26.66 7.53 42.07
N ILE A 186 27.21 6.41 41.57
CA ILE A 186 27.79 5.34 42.38
C ILE A 186 29.25 5.16 41.98
N PRO A 187 30.22 5.35 42.91
CA PRO A 187 31.63 5.12 42.64
C PRO A 187 31.91 3.63 42.39
N GLU A 188 33.16 3.31 42.06
CA GLU A 188 33.59 1.94 41.73
C GLU A 188 33.04 0.88 42.71
N PHE A 189 32.30 -0.10 42.17
CA PHE A 189 31.74 -1.24 42.90
C PHE A 189 31.97 -2.55 42.15
N TYR A 190 31.92 -3.68 42.87
CA TYR A 190 32.28 -5.01 42.32
C TYR A 190 31.14 -6.04 42.43
N ASP A 191 30.17 -5.78 43.28
CA ASP A 191 29.01 -6.66 43.42
C ASP A 191 28.12 -6.52 42.19
N ASN A 192 27.55 -7.65 41.74
CA ASN A 192 26.58 -7.69 40.64
C ASN A 192 25.23 -7.05 41.00
N GLU A 193 25.06 -6.63 42.26
CA GLU A 193 23.84 -6.05 42.78
C GLU A 193 24.17 -4.87 43.69
N ILE A 194 23.47 -3.76 43.51
CA ILE A 194 23.61 -2.59 44.37
C ILE A 194 22.27 -1.87 44.53
N ILE A 195 22.08 -1.21 45.68
CA ILE A 195 20.93 -0.34 45.92
C ILE A 195 21.32 1.08 45.55
N VAL A 196 20.44 1.75 44.81
CA VAL A 196 20.59 3.13 44.33
C VAL A 196 19.40 3.93 44.86
N ASP A 197 19.69 5.05 45.52
CA ASP A 197 18.70 6.04 45.98
C ASP A 197 18.60 7.22 45.01
N ASP A 198 17.59 8.08 45.23
CA ASP A 198 17.37 9.32 44.46
C ASP A 198 17.37 9.16 42.92
N VAL A 199 16.87 8.01 42.45
CA VAL A 199 16.78 7.67 41.02
C VAL A 199 15.74 8.55 40.30
N ILE A 200 16.10 9.04 39.12
CA ILE A 200 15.17 9.64 38.16
C ILE A 200 14.76 8.56 37.16
N ALA A 201 13.51 8.10 37.25
CA ALA A 201 13.00 7.06 36.37
C ALA A 201 12.89 7.56 34.92
N TRP A 202 13.22 6.68 33.98
CA TRP A 202 12.96 6.84 32.56
C TRP A 202 11.46 6.78 32.30
N ASP A 203 10.93 7.74 31.55
CA ASP A 203 9.52 7.83 31.18
C ASP A 203 9.37 8.38 29.75
N VAL A 204 8.21 8.16 29.12
CA VAL A 204 7.90 8.70 27.79
C VAL A 204 7.93 10.23 27.73
N ASP A 205 7.64 10.90 28.85
CA ASP A 205 7.66 12.36 28.99
C ASP A 205 9.00 12.87 29.55
N ASN A 206 9.80 12.00 30.17
CA ASN A 206 11.10 12.30 30.76
C ASN A 206 12.08 11.13 30.55
N PRO A 207 12.69 11.01 29.36
CA PRO A 207 13.55 9.89 29.01
C PRO A 207 14.95 9.99 29.65
N TYR A 208 15.01 9.92 30.97
CA TYR A 208 16.24 10.03 31.75
C TYR A 208 17.09 8.76 31.63
N LEU A 209 18.35 8.90 31.22
CA LEU A 209 19.29 7.78 31.04
C LEU A 209 20.45 7.85 32.03
N TYR A 210 21.00 6.70 32.37
CA TYR A 210 22.24 6.56 33.12
C TYR A 210 23.25 5.82 32.25
N THR A 211 24.54 6.03 32.51
CA THR A 211 25.62 5.29 31.86
C THR A 211 26.30 4.39 32.89
N LEU A 212 26.28 3.09 32.64
CA LEU A 212 27.05 2.13 33.41
C LEU A 212 28.38 1.86 32.71
N LYS A 213 29.47 2.23 33.36
CA LYS A 213 30.82 1.86 32.92
C LYS A 213 31.23 0.54 33.54
N VAL A 214 31.61 -0.41 32.71
CA VAL A 214 32.06 -1.75 33.10
C VAL A 214 33.54 -1.88 32.77
N ASN A 215 34.38 -2.14 33.77
CA ASN A 215 35.82 -2.37 33.56
C ASN A 215 36.17 -3.82 33.86
N LEU A 216 36.95 -4.44 32.98
CA LEU A 216 37.64 -5.69 33.21
C LEU A 216 39.03 -5.39 33.75
N LEU A 217 39.38 -5.95 34.91
CA LEU A 217 40.66 -5.74 35.57
C LEU A 217 41.49 -7.02 35.60
N SER A 218 42.81 -6.84 35.47
CA SER A 218 43.83 -7.85 35.73
C SER A 218 44.92 -7.25 36.61
N ASP A 219 45.19 -7.88 37.76
CA ASP A 219 46.10 -7.39 38.81
C ASP A 219 45.85 -5.91 39.20
N GLY A 220 44.57 -5.51 39.26
CA GLY A 220 44.14 -4.16 39.62
C GLY A 220 44.30 -3.10 38.51
N ASN A 221 44.72 -3.49 37.31
CA ASN A 221 44.78 -2.60 36.14
C ASN A 221 43.59 -2.86 35.21
N ILE A 222 42.96 -1.80 34.71
CA ILE A 222 41.91 -1.90 33.69
C ILE A 222 42.54 -2.37 32.38
N ILE A 223 42.09 -3.52 31.88
CA ILE A 223 42.55 -4.11 30.64
C ILE A 223 41.53 -3.97 29.50
N ASP A 224 40.23 -3.94 29.80
CA ASP A 224 39.15 -3.62 28.87
C ASP A 224 38.07 -2.80 29.57
N SER A 225 37.32 -2.00 28.83
CA SER A 225 36.25 -1.15 29.38
C SER A 225 35.15 -0.94 28.33
N GLU A 226 33.91 -1.03 28.78
CA GLU A 226 32.71 -0.80 27.97
C GLU A 226 31.72 0.09 28.74
N GLU A 227 30.90 0.82 28.02
CA GLU A 227 29.88 1.71 28.58
C GLU A 227 28.52 1.33 27.99
N GLU A 228 27.50 1.21 28.86
CA GLU A 228 26.14 0.84 28.49
C GLU A 228 25.17 1.91 29.00
N GLU A 229 24.38 2.51 28.10
CA GLU A 229 23.28 3.41 28.47
C GLU A 229 22.04 2.61 28.83
N PHE A 230 21.39 2.93 29.95
CA PHE A 230 20.15 2.29 30.40
C PHE A 230 19.27 3.29 31.17
N GLY A 231 18.06 2.89 31.53
CA GLY A 231 17.14 3.70 32.33
C GLY A 231 16.43 2.87 33.40
N PHE A 232 16.23 3.45 34.58
CA PHE A 232 15.41 2.84 35.63
C PHE A 232 13.94 3.05 35.30
N ARG A 233 13.16 1.96 35.21
CA ARG A 233 11.70 2.04 35.02
C ARG A 233 11.04 0.77 35.53
N THR A 234 9.75 0.86 35.80
CA THR A 234 8.91 -0.33 35.98
C THR A 234 7.92 -0.44 34.84
N ILE A 235 7.74 -1.66 34.34
CA ILE A 235 6.68 -2.02 33.39
C ILE A 235 5.77 -3.05 34.02
N ARG A 236 4.47 -2.97 33.73
CA ARG A 236 3.51 -3.95 34.20
C ARG A 236 2.39 -4.13 33.19
N TYR A 237 2.12 -5.39 32.87
CA TYR A 237 1.00 -5.82 32.04
C TYR A 237 -0.16 -6.18 32.97
N ASP A 238 -1.31 -5.54 32.80
CA ASP A 238 -2.53 -5.72 33.57
C ASP A 238 -3.64 -6.23 32.65
N THR A 239 -4.30 -7.32 33.01
CA THR A 239 -5.31 -7.93 32.15
C THR A 239 -6.61 -7.11 32.12
N GLU A 240 -6.87 -6.27 33.11
CA GLU A 240 -8.10 -5.47 33.20
C GLU A 240 -7.90 -4.00 32.80
N LYS A 241 -6.66 -3.55 32.73
CA LYS A 241 -6.30 -2.14 32.53
C LYS A 241 -5.16 -1.94 31.55
N GLY A 242 -4.69 -2.97 30.85
CA GLY A 242 -3.63 -2.84 29.85
C GLY A 242 -2.25 -2.51 30.44
N PHE A 243 -1.58 -1.51 29.89
CA PHE A 243 -0.16 -1.26 30.15
C PHE A 243 0.10 -0.16 31.20
N PHE A 244 1.11 -0.40 32.04
CA PHE A 244 1.58 0.55 33.04
C PHE A 244 3.09 0.79 32.90
N LEU A 245 3.46 2.06 32.96
CA LEU A 245 4.84 2.54 33.05
C LEU A 245 5.00 3.33 34.36
N ASN A 246 5.97 2.96 35.20
CA ASN A 246 6.24 3.64 36.47
C ASN A 246 4.98 3.76 37.35
N GLY A 247 4.16 2.70 37.40
CA GLY A 247 2.91 2.66 38.16
C GLY A 247 1.73 3.46 37.56
N ARG A 248 1.92 4.16 36.43
CA ARG A 248 0.89 4.94 35.74
C ARG A 248 0.34 4.18 34.53
N HIS A 249 -0.99 4.11 34.43
CA HIS A 249 -1.66 3.58 33.25
C HIS A 249 -1.42 4.50 32.05
N ILE A 250 -0.98 3.93 30.93
CA ILE A 250 -0.87 4.62 29.65
C ILE A 250 -1.41 3.71 28.54
N LYS A 251 -2.15 4.29 27.60
CA LYS A 251 -2.45 3.60 26.34
C LYS A 251 -1.27 3.70 25.40
N LEU A 252 -1.01 2.61 24.68
CA LEU A 252 -0.07 2.55 23.57
C LEU A 252 -0.75 3.18 22.35
N ASN A 253 -0.41 4.44 22.09
CA ASN A 253 -0.77 5.15 20.87
C ASN A 253 0.31 4.85 19.84
N GLY A 254 0.24 3.65 19.28
CA GLY A 254 1.31 3.03 18.52
C GLY A 254 1.11 3.11 17.01
N VAL A 255 2.23 2.98 16.29
CA VAL A 255 2.24 2.76 14.84
C VAL A 255 3.18 1.61 14.47
N CYS A 256 2.83 0.88 13.42
CA CYS A 256 3.73 -0.04 12.73
C CYS A 256 4.65 0.77 11.79
N MET A 257 5.94 0.42 11.78
CA MET A 257 6.96 1.06 10.94
C MET A 257 7.83 0.00 10.25
N HIS A 258 7.89 0.07 8.92
CA HIS A 258 8.94 -0.58 8.14
C HIS A 258 10.27 0.18 8.23
N HIS A 259 11.35 -0.39 7.71
CA HIS A 259 12.72 0.11 7.92
C HIS A 259 13.22 1.08 6.83
N ASP A 260 12.52 1.21 5.70
CA ASP A 260 12.96 2.10 4.63
C ASP A 260 12.76 3.59 4.97
N ASN A 261 13.55 4.42 4.31
CA ASN A 261 13.58 5.87 4.48
C ASN A 261 13.17 6.59 3.17
N GLY A 262 12.12 6.09 2.49
CA GLY A 262 11.59 6.68 1.26
C GLY A 262 12.62 6.69 0.13
N CYS A 263 12.95 7.87 -0.42
CA CYS A 263 13.94 7.97 -1.49
C CYS A 263 15.36 7.50 -1.16
N LEU A 264 15.67 7.23 0.11
CA LEU A 264 16.94 6.64 0.52
C LEU A 264 16.93 5.10 0.49
N GLY A 265 15.77 4.49 0.26
CA GLY A 265 15.60 3.04 0.31
C GLY A 265 15.85 2.50 1.70
N ALA A 266 16.48 1.33 1.79
CA ALA A 266 16.79 0.71 3.08
C ALA A 266 17.93 1.38 3.85
N VAL A 267 18.66 2.36 3.27
CA VAL A 267 19.81 3.00 3.93
C VAL A 267 19.40 3.60 5.28
N ALA A 268 19.98 3.08 6.36
CA ALA A 268 19.74 3.56 7.72
C ALA A 268 20.44 4.92 7.95
N ASN A 269 19.78 5.99 7.52
CA ASN A 269 20.27 7.36 7.69
C ASN A 269 19.74 7.96 9.00
N LYS A 270 20.65 8.34 9.90
CA LYS A 270 20.30 8.88 11.23
C LYS A 270 19.34 10.07 11.16
N LYS A 271 19.57 11.02 10.24
CA LYS A 271 18.75 12.23 10.10
C LYS A 271 17.37 11.97 9.52
N ALA A 272 17.24 10.96 8.66
CA ALA A 272 15.94 10.52 8.17
C ALA A 272 15.13 9.84 9.30
N ILE A 273 15.76 8.97 10.09
CA ILE A 273 15.14 8.29 11.24
C ILE A 273 14.73 9.32 12.32
N GLU A 274 15.61 10.27 12.66
CA GLU A 274 15.29 11.39 13.57
C GLU A 274 14.05 12.16 13.09
N ARG A 275 13.99 12.51 11.80
CA ARG A 275 12.84 13.21 11.22
C ARG A 275 11.55 12.37 11.30
N GLN A 276 11.61 11.07 11.04
CA GLN A 276 10.43 10.20 11.17
C GLN A 276 9.91 10.20 12.61
N PHE A 277 10.80 10.05 13.60
CA PHE A 277 10.43 10.10 15.02
C PHE A 277 9.79 11.44 15.42
N GLU A 278 10.36 12.56 14.96
CA GLU A 278 9.80 13.89 15.21
C GLU A 278 8.37 14.03 14.67
N ILE A 279 8.12 13.58 13.43
CA ILE A 279 6.78 13.65 12.81
C ILE A 279 5.79 12.73 13.54
N LEU A 280 6.20 11.52 13.91
CA LEU A 280 5.36 10.59 14.68
C LEU A 280 5.00 11.16 16.06
N ARG A 281 5.98 11.73 16.77
CA ARG A 281 5.74 12.42 18.05
C ARG A 281 4.75 13.58 17.88
N ASN A 282 4.88 14.35 16.80
CA ASN A 282 3.93 15.42 16.46
C ASN A 282 2.51 14.90 16.18
N MET A 283 2.35 13.65 15.75
CA MET A 283 1.05 12.98 15.62
C MET A 283 0.45 12.55 16.97
N GLY A 284 1.22 12.57 18.06
CA GLY A 284 0.82 12.04 19.35
C GLY A 284 1.21 10.58 19.61
N VAL A 285 2.09 10.01 18.78
CA VAL A 285 2.61 8.65 18.94
C VAL A 285 3.50 8.56 20.19
N ASN A 286 3.31 7.48 20.96
CA ASN A 286 4.17 7.14 22.09
C ASN A 286 4.80 5.73 22.02
N ALA A 287 4.42 4.94 21.01
CA ALA A 287 4.96 3.60 20.80
C ALA A 287 5.20 3.28 19.32
N ILE A 288 6.22 2.49 19.00
CA ILE A 288 6.49 1.97 17.66
C ILE A 288 6.57 0.44 17.72
N ARG A 289 5.92 -0.22 16.77
CA ARG A 289 6.14 -1.64 16.45
C ARG A 289 7.07 -1.74 15.23
N THR A 290 8.17 -2.46 15.37
CA THR A 290 9.18 -2.61 14.30
C THR A 290 8.79 -3.70 13.31
N SER A 291 7.69 -3.47 12.60
CA SER A 291 7.06 -4.43 11.69
C SER A 291 7.95 -4.74 10.46
N HIS A 292 8.36 -5.97 10.20
CA HIS A 292 8.30 -7.17 11.04
C HIS A 292 9.70 -7.75 11.21
N ASN A 293 10.62 -6.93 11.70
CA ASN A 293 12.03 -7.26 11.77
C ASN A 293 12.80 -6.45 12.82
N MET A 294 14.01 -6.94 13.11
CA MET A 294 14.91 -6.33 14.09
C MET A 294 15.38 -4.97 13.56
N PRO A 295 15.12 -3.87 14.28
CA PRO A 295 15.39 -2.53 13.77
C PRO A 295 16.89 -2.22 13.76
N ASP A 296 17.25 -1.11 13.12
CA ASP A 296 18.60 -0.55 13.20
C ASP A 296 18.95 -0.18 14.65
N PRO A 297 20.19 -0.40 15.12
CA PRO A 297 20.59 -0.03 16.49
C PRO A 297 20.31 1.44 16.84
N TYR A 298 20.37 2.34 15.86
CA TYR A 298 20.10 3.76 16.06
C TYR A 298 18.61 4.06 16.32
N VAL A 299 17.68 3.24 15.80
CA VAL A 299 16.25 3.35 16.15
C VAL A 299 16.06 3.09 17.65
N MET A 300 16.75 2.10 18.20
CA MET A 300 16.70 1.81 19.64
C MET A 300 17.33 2.93 20.45
N GLU A 301 18.53 3.40 20.06
CA GLU A 301 19.20 4.53 20.71
C GLU A 301 18.28 5.77 20.76
N LEU A 302 17.68 6.11 19.62
CA LEU A 302 16.80 7.26 19.50
C LEU A 302 15.52 7.07 20.32
N ALA A 303 14.94 5.87 20.35
CA ALA A 303 13.76 5.57 21.15
C ALA A 303 14.00 5.79 22.65
N ALA A 304 15.13 5.29 23.16
CA ALA A 304 15.54 5.53 24.55
C ALA A 304 15.73 7.02 24.85
N LYS A 305 16.38 7.77 23.95
CA LYS A 305 16.67 9.20 24.13
C LYS A 305 15.45 10.11 23.97
N THR A 306 14.47 9.68 23.21
CA THR A 306 13.28 10.49 22.90
C THR A 306 12.04 10.09 23.69
N GLY A 307 12.07 8.98 24.44
CA GLY A 307 10.92 8.50 25.22
C GLY A 307 9.88 7.74 24.38
N MET A 308 10.30 7.13 23.27
CA MET A 308 9.41 6.34 22.41
C MET A 308 9.43 4.89 22.87
N LEU A 309 8.29 4.29 23.21
CA LEU A 309 8.22 2.87 23.59
C LEU A 309 8.37 1.98 22.35
N ILE A 310 9.00 0.82 22.49
CA ILE A 310 9.24 -0.10 21.38
C ILE A 310 8.65 -1.47 21.66
N LEU A 311 7.75 -1.92 20.78
CA LEU A 311 7.48 -3.34 20.57
C LEU A 311 8.44 -3.79 19.47
N SER A 312 9.52 -4.47 19.86
CA SER A 312 10.50 -4.96 18.90
C SER A 312 10.02 -6.29 18.36
N GLU A 313 10.16 -6.53 17.07
CA GLU A 313 9.70 -7.77 16.43
C GLU A 313 10.81 -8.49 15.67
N ALA A 314 10.79 -9.82 15.67
CA ALA A 314 11.83 -10.63 15.05
C ALA A 314 11.46 -11.19 13.67
N PHE A 315 10.27 -11.79 13.52
CA PHE A 315 10.01 -12.68 12.39
C PHE A 315 8.64 -12.43 11.74
N ASP A 316 8.61 -12.47 10.41
CA ASP A 316 7.39 -12.49 9.61
C ASP A 316 6.99 -13.92 9.17
N MET A 317 7.88 -14.89 9.38
CA MET A 317 7.67 -16.31 9.07
C MET A 317 8.52 -17.19 10.01
N TRP A 318 8.05 -18.42 10.29
CA TRP A 318 8.81 -19.43 11.04
C TRP A 318 9.26 -20.57 10.13
N GLU A 319 8.76 -21.79 10.33
CA GLU A 319 9.11 -22.96 9.51
C GLU A 319 8.37 -22.93 8.15
N ARG A 320 7.20 -22.27 8.07
CA ARG A 320 6.45 -22.08 6.82
C ARG A 320 6.66 -20.68 6.27
N GLY A 321 7.17 -20.61 5.03
CA GLY A 321 7.38 -19.35 4.32
C GLY A 321 6.06 -18.70 3.87
N LYS A 322 6.09 -17.37 3.75
CA LYS A 322 5.09 -16.54 3.08
C LYS A 322 5.48 -16.30 1.61
N THR A 323 6.77 -16.30 1.28
CA THR A 323 7.28 -16.23 -0.09
C THR A 323 8.37 -17.28 -0.34
N GLU A 324 8.74 -17.51 -1.61
CA GLU A 324 9.65 -18.59 -2.01
C GLU A 324 11.07 -18.48 -1.40
N TYR A 325 11.62 -17.26 -1.32
CA TYR A 325 13.01 -17.02 -0.92
C TYR A 325 13.16 -16.32 0.44
N ASP A 326 12.10 -16.25 1.23
CA ASP A 326 12.12 -15.62 2.55
C ASP A 326 12.97 -16.37 3.60
N TYR A 327 12.89 -15.94 4.86
CA TYR A 327 13.71 -16.49 5.95
C TYR A 327 13.33 -17.91 6.38
N ALA A 328 12.15 -18.44 6.02
CA ALA A 328 11.71 -19.76 6.48
C ALA A 328 12.68 -20.88 6.08
N ARG A 329 13.35 -20.73 4.92
CA ARG A 329 14.39 -21.67 4.44
C ARG A 329 15.65 -21.74 5.32
N PHE A 330 15.84 -20.77 6.22
CA PHE A 330 16.97 -20.71 7.16
C PHE A 330 16.53 -20.86 8.61
N PHE A 331 15.25 -20.63 8.92
CA PHE A 331 14.72 -20.55 10.28
C PHE A 331 15.20 -21.70 11.17
N GLY A 332 15.01 -22.96 10.74
CA GLY A 332 15.32 -24.14 11.55
C GLY A 332 16.77 -24.25 12.02
N GLU A 333 17.72 -23.65 11.30
CA GLU A 333 19.15 -23.66 11.64
C GLU A 333 19.63 -22.35 12.30
N TRP A 334 18.97 -21.22 12.01
CA TRP A 334 19.50 -19.89 12.31
C TRP A 334 18.76 -19.15 13.45
N TYR A 335 17.50 -19.47 13.75
CA TYR A 335 16.68 -18.67 14.67
C TYR A 335 17.36 -18.40 16.03
N LYS A 336 18.09 -19.36 16.59
CA LYS A 336 18.78 -19.19 17.88
C LYS A 336 19.86 -18.12 17.83
N LYS A 337 20.60 -18.04 16.72
CA LYS A 337 21.64 -17.02 16.53
C LYS A 337 21.01 -15.65 16.36
N ASP A 338 19.92 -15.58 15.60
CA ASP A 338 19.19 -14.34 15.35
C ASP A 338 18.52 -13.81 16.63
N VAL A 339 17.84 -14.67 17.40
CA VAL A 339 17.26 -14.30 18.71
C VAL A 339 18.34 -13.90 19.70
N ALA A 340 19.47 -14.63 19.76
CA ALA A 340 20.59 -14.26 20.61
C ALA A 340 21.13 -12.86 20.26
N SER A 341 21.36 -12.58 18.97
CA SER A 341 21.83 -11.27 18.52
C SER A 341 20.85 -10.17 18.89
N TRP A 342 19.59 -10.35 18.52
CA TRP A 342 18.51 -9.39 18.73
C TRP A 342 18.32 -9.02 20.21
N ILE A 343 18.07 -10.02 21.06
CA ILE A 343 17.76 -9.78 22.46
C ILE A 343 18.98 -9.22 23.20
N ARG A 344 20.17 -9.77 22.98
CA ARG A 344 21.38 -9.32 23.70
C ARG A 344 21.75 -7.87 23.37
N ARG A 345 21.52 -7.46 22.12
CA ARG A 345 21.76 -6.09 21.66
C ARG A 345 20.81 -5.08 22.33
N ASP A 346 19.53 -5.46 22.49
CA ASP A 346 18.48 -4.49 22.82
C ASP A 346 17.94 -4.61 24.25
N ARG A 347 18.26 -5.68 25.01
CA ARG A 347 17.68 -5.97 26.35
C ARG A 347 17.95 -4.95 27.45
N ASN A 348 18.99 -4.13 27.32
CA ASN A 348 19.25 -3.03 28.27
C ASN A 348 18.46 -1.76 27.90
N ASN A 349 17.80 -1.80 26.74
CA ASN A 349 16.91 -0.83 26.13
C ASN A 349 15.76 -0.31 27.01
N PRO A 350 15.78 0.85 27.69
CA PRO A 350 14.63 1.28 28.50
C PRO A 350 13.44 1.72 27.65
N ALA A 351 13.51 1.73 26.32
CA ALA A 351 12.36 1.89 25.46
C ALA A 351 11.63 0.58 25.15
N VAL A 352 12.33 -0.56 25.17
CA VAL A 352 11.75 -1.84 24.71
C VAL A 352 10.75 -2.36 25.73
N ILE A 353 9.49 -2.47 25.36
CA ILE A 353 8.44 -2.98 26.27
C ILE A 353 7.98 -4.39 25.92
N MET A 354 8.20 -4.87 24.70
CA MET A 354 7.76 -6.21 24.28
C MET A 354 8.68 -6.78 23.20
N TRP A 355 8.85 -8.10 23.22
CA TRP A 355 9.53 -8.91 22.21
C TRP A 355 8.51 -9.72 21.41
N SER A 356 8.17 -9.28 20.20
CA SER A 356 7.29 -10.03 19.31
C SER A 356 8.06 -11.11 18.56
N ILE A 357 7.71 -12.37 18.81
CA ILE A 357 8.35 -13.53 18.19
C ILE A 357 7.79 -13.86 16.80
N GLY A 358 6.74 -13.16 16.35
CA GLY A 358 6.12 -13.45 15.08
C GLY A 358 4.98 -12.50 14.70
N ASN A 359 4.80 -12.28 13.40
CA ASN A 359 3.65 -11.60 12.82
C ASN A 359 2.89 -12.50 11.84
N GLU A 360 1.58 -12.69 12.04
CA GLU A 360 0.68 -13.42 11.14
C GLU A 360 1.25 -14.76 10.70
N ILE A 361 1.76 -15.51 11.68
CA ILE A 361 2.54 -16.71 11.43
C ILE A 361 1.60 -17.86 11.06
N TYR A 362 1.80 -18.41 9.87
CA TYR A 362 0.97 -19.50 9.34
C TYR A 362 0.98 -20.76 10.22
N ASP A 363 2.13 -21.07 10.84
CA ASP A 363 2.28 -22.22 11.74
C ASP A 363 1.32 -22.19 12.93
N THR A 364 0.92 -21.00 13.41
CA THR A 364 0.12 -20.84 14.64
C THR A 364 -1.29 -21.41 14.54
N HIS A 365 -1.90 -21.40 13.34
CA HIS A 365 -3.25 -21.92 13.11
C HIS A 365 -3.26 -23.25 12.34
N ALA A 366 -2.12 -23.66 11.77
CA ALA A 366 -2.04 -24.85 10.95
C ALA A 366 -2.17 -26.16 11.77
N ASP A 367 -1.28 -26.39 12.73
CA ASP A 367 -1.24 -27.61 13.54
C ASP A 367 -0.46 -27.43 14.84
N ASP A 368 -0.40 -28.51 15.65
CA ASP A 368 0.13 -28.49 17.01
C ASP A 368 1.63 -28.11 17.07
N ARG A 369 2.34 -28.15 15.93
CA ARG A 369 3.74 -27.70 15.82
C ARG A 369 3.87 -26.20 16.10
N GLY A 370 2.84 -25.40 15.79
CA GLY A 370 2.84 -23.97 16.06
C GLY A 370 3.07 -23.63 17.53
N GLN A 371 2.43 -24.37 18.44
CA GLN A 371 2.58 -24.18 19.89
C GLN A 371 3.97 -24.63 20.38
N GLU A 372 4.55 -25.66 19.76
CA GLU A 372 5.93 -26.09 20.07
C GLU A 372 6.93 -25.01 19.68
N VAL A 373 6.85 -24.48 18.46
CA VAL A 373 7.74 -23.42 17.98
C VAL A 373 7.56 -22.13 18.80
N THR A 374 6.33 -21.78 19.16
CA THR A 374 6.02 -20.65 20.06
C THR A 374 6.80 -20.78 21.37
N ARG A 375 6.73 -21.95 22.02
CA ARG A 375 7.46 -22.21 23.28
C ARG A 375 8.97 -22.18 23.07
N MET A 376 9.47 -22.77 21.99
CA MET A 376 10.90 -22.77 21.66
C MET A 376 11.44 -21.33 21.51
N LEU A 377 10.70 -20.45 20.85
CA LEU A 377 11.09 -19.05 20.65
C LEU A 377 11.02 -18.26 21.96
N MET A 378 9.95 -18.41 22.73
CA MET A 378 9.82 -17.77 24.05
C MET A 378 10.93 -18.20 25.01
N GLU A 379 11.27 -19.49 25.04
CA GLU A 379 12.39 -20.01 25.84
C GLU A 379 13.74 -19.45 25.38
N GLU A 380 13.97 -19.32 24.06
CA GLU A 380 15.21 -18.73 23.55
C GLU A 380 15.27 -17.22 23.84
N VAL A 381 14.15 -16.48 23.81
CA VAL A 381 14.11 -15.07 24.27
C VAL A 381 14.47 -14.99 25.75
N HIS A 382 13.81 -15.77 26.61
CA HIS A 382 14.07 -15.78 28.06
C HIS A 382 15.49 -16.24 28.42
N LYS A 383 16.14 -17.04 27.57
CA LYS A 383 17.55 -17.40 27.75
C LYS A 383 18.47 -16.17 27.63
N HIS A 384 18.12 -15.19 26.81
CA HIS A 384 18.92 -13.98 26.59
C HIS A 384 18.38 -12.76 27.36
N ASP A 385 17.12 -12.76 27.81
CA ASP A 385 16.50 -11.79 28.71
C ASP A 385 15.94 -12.49 29.97
N SER A 386 16.85 -13.08 30.76
CA SER A 386 16.51 -13.99 31.87
C SER A 386 15.85 -13.36 33.10
N LEU A 387 15.92 -12.03 33.23
CA LEU A 387 15.24 -11.24 34.27
C LEU A 387 14.01 -10.51 33.70
N HIS A 388 13.61 -10.82 32.46
CA HIS A 388 12.38 -10.35 31.84
C HIS A 388 12.25 -8.82 31.80
N ASN A 389 13.28 -8.14 31.27
CA ASN A 389 13.23 -6.68 31.09
C ASN A 389 12.10 -6.25 30.16
N ALA A 390 11.64 -7.13 29.26
CA ALA A 390 10.42 -6.98 28.49
C ALA A 390 9.68 -8.32 28.29
N GLY A 391 8.37 -8.25 28.10
CA GLY A 391 7.50 -9.42 27.91
C GLY A 391 7.53 -9.95 26.48
N VAL A 392 7.30 -11.26 26.32
CA VAL A 392 7.21 -11.91 25.00
C VAL A 392 5.77 -11.84 24.48
N THR A 393 5.58 -11.52 23.20
CA THR A 393 4.27 -11.38 22.56
C THR A 393 4.27 -11.97 21.14
N ILE A 394 3.11 -12.01 20.50
CA ILE A 394 2.92 -12.36 19.09
C ILE A 394 1.80 -11.50 18.49
N GLY A 395 1.94 -11.09 17.23
CA GLY A 395 0.87 -10.44 16.47
C GLY A 395 0.17 -11.42 15.55
N SER A 396 -1.15 -11.60 15.69
CA SER A 396 -1.90 -12.62 14.97
C SER A 396 -3.19 -12.07 14.36
N ASN A 397 -3.33 -12.24 13.05
CA ASN A 397 -4.62 -12.13 12.36
C ASN A 397 -5.45 -13.41 12.49
N TYR A 398 -4.91 -14.45 13.14
CA TYR A 398 -5.57 -15.74 13.36
C TYR A 398 -6.26 -15.86 14.73
N MET A 399 -6.53 -14.77 15.44
CA MET A 399 -6.99 -14.86 16.82
C MET A 399 -8.35 -15.50 17.04
N SER A 400 -9.25 -15.49 16.04
CA SER A 400 -10.54 -16.20 16.12
C SER A 400 -10.40 -17.73 16.08
N TRP A 401 -9.22 -18.27 15.74
CA TRP A 401 -8.98 -19.71 15.63
C TRP A 401 -8.36 -20.30 16.91
N GLU A 402 -8.95 -21.38 17.43
CA GLU A 402 -8.55 -22.05 18.68
C GLU A 402 -7.05 -22.38 18.78
N LYS A 403 -6.41 -22.78 17.68
CA LYS A 403 -4.97 -23.11 17.70
C LYS A 403 -4.08 -21.87 17.90
N ALA A 404 -4.43 -20.74 17.30
CA ALA A 404 -3.71 -19.49 17.52
C ALA A 404 -3.92 -18.97 18.94
N GLN A 405 -5.13 -19.15 19.49
CA GLN A 405 -5.40 -18.88 20.91
C GLN A 405 -4.49 -19.71 21.82
N LYS A 406 -4.29 -21.01 21.53
CA LYS A 406 -3.35 -21.86 22.28
C LYS A 406 -1.88 -21.44 22.17
N CYS A 407 -1.47 -20.80 21.09
CA CYS A 407 -0.15 -20.17 21.02
C CYS A 407 -0.10 -18.92 21.91
N THR A 408 -1.19 -18.16 21.96
CA THR A 408 -1.32 -16.96 22.79
C THR A 408 -1.33 -17.31 24.28
N ASP A 409 -1.96 -18.42 24.69
CA ASP A 409 -1.89 -18.97 26.05
C ASP A 409 -0.46 -19.21 26.56
N ILE A 410 0.50 -19.42 25.64
CA ILE A 410 1.91 -19.65 26.01
C ILE A 410 2.59 -18.32 26.37
N VAL A 411 2.29 -17.24 25.64
CA VAL A 411 2.96 -15.94 25.81
C VAL A 411 2.21 -15.00 26.76
N GLY A 412 0.88 -15.11 26.86
CA GLY A 412 0.01 -14.30 27.73
C GLY A 412 -0.20 -12.84 27.29
N LEU A 413 0.71 -12.28 26.49
CA LEU A 413 0.53 -10.97 25.84
C LEU A 413 -0.08 -11.20 24.45
N ALA A 414 -1.35 -10.84 24.30
CA ALA A 414 -2.18 -11.18 23.15
C ALA A 414 -2.25 -10.02 22.16
N GLY A 415 -1.47 -10.10 21.08
CA GLY A 415 -1.49 -9.13 19.98
C GLY A 415 -2.45 -9.53 18.88
N TYR A 416 -3.45 -8.67 18.63
CA TYR A 416 -4.47 -8.87 17.61
C TYR A 416 -4.18 -8.03 16.37
N ASN A 417 -4.16 -8.65 15.20
CA ASN A 417 -4.22 -7.94 13.92
C ASN A 417 -5.67 -7.93 13.43
N TYR A 418 -6.26 -6.73 13.29
CA TYR A 418 -7.58 -6.51 12.67
C TYR A 418 -8.74 -7.35 13.25
N ALA A 419 -8.68 -7.65 14.55
CA ALA A 419 -9.60 -8.55 15.24
C ALA A 419 -10.17 -7.94 16.52
N GLU A 420 -10.43 -6.63 16.49
CA GLU A 420 -11.02 -5.86 17.59
C GLU A 420 -12.38 -6.43 18.04
N ASP A 421 -13.15 -7.01 17.10
CA ASP A 421 -14.44 -7.64 17.39
C ASP A 421 -14.31 -8.87 18.33
N CYS A 422 -13.11 -9.44 18.49
CA CYS A 422 -12.86 -10.57 19.40
C CYS A 422 -12.51 -10.13 20.84
N TYR A 423 -12.26 -8.85 21.10
CA TYR A 423 -11.68 -8.38 22.36
C TYR A 423 -12.53 -8.72 23.58
N ASP A 424 -13.82 -8.38 23.54
CA ASP A 424 -14.73 -8.59 24.67
C ASP A 424 -14.95 -10.08 24.98
N GLU A 425 -15.06 -10.91 23.94
CA GLU A 425 -15.24 -12.35 24.09
C GLU A 425 -13.99 -12.99 24.68
N HIS A 426 -12.82 -12.70 24.11
CA HIS A 426 -11.57 -13.30 24.58
C HIS A 426 -11.11 -12.76 25.92
N HIS A 427 -11.37 -11.49 26.28
CA HIS A 427 -11.08 -10.98 27.63
C HIS A 427 -11.85 -11.75 28.70
N ARG A 428 -13.12 -12.08 28.41
CA ARG A 428 -13.96 -12.87 29.32
C ARG A 428 -13.48 -14.33 29.43
N ASP A 429 -13.10 -14.92 28.30
CA ASP A 429 -12.79 -16.35 28.21
C ASP A 429 -11.33 -16.66 28.60
N HIS A 430 -10.43 -15.69 28.44
CA HIS A 430 -9.01 -15.72 28.77
C HIS A 430 -8.61 -14.54 29.69
N PRO A 431 -9.09 -14.51 30.94
CA PRO A 431 -8.87 -13.38 31.87
C PRO A 431 -7.42 -13.20 32.31
N ASP A 432 -6.54 -14.13 31.95
CA ASP A 432 -5.09 -14.09 32.16
C ASP A 432 -4.31 -13.43 31.02
N TRP A 433 -4.98 -13.07 29.92
CA TRP A 433 -4.34 -12.37 28.80
C TRP A 433 -4.34 -10.86 28.99
N MET A 434 -3.23 -10.21 28.63
CA MET A 434 -3.23 -8.77 28.36
C MET A 434 -3.46 -8.56 26.86
N ILE A 435 -4.58 -7.92 26.51
CA ILE A 435 -4.98 -7.69 25.11
C ILE A 435 -4.46 -6.36 24.60
N TYR A 436 -4.05 -6.32 23.33
CA TYR A 436 -3.78 -5.09 22.58
C TYR A 436 -3.91 -5.32 21.07
N GLY A 437 -4.09 -4.24 20.31
CA GLY A 437 -4.04 -4.29 18.85
C GLY A 437 -2.61 -4.24 18.36
N SER A 438 -2.03 -5.37 17.96
CA SER A 438 -0.69 -5.41 17.36
C SER A 438 -0.65 -4.85 15.94
N GLU A 439 -1.79 -4.83 15.24
CA GLU A 439 -1.95 -4.21 13.94
C GLU A 439 -3.41 -3.81 13.72
N THR A 440 -3.67 -2.54 13.44
CA THR A 440 -5.03 -1.97 13.39
C THR A 440 -5.17 -0.97 12.24
N GLY A 441 -6.40 -0.60 11.88
CA GLY A 441 -6.63 0.39 10.82
C GLY A 441 -6.56 -0.21 9.43
N SER A 442 -5.40 -0.17 8.76
CA SER A 442 -5.23 -0.60 7.36
C SER A 442 -6.23 0.05 6.38
N ILE A 443 -6.53 1.33 6.62
CA ILE A 443 -7.29 2.19 5.71
C ILE A 443 -6.28 2.86 4.77
N VAL A 444 -6.57 2.86 3.48
CA VAL A 444 -5.63 3.32 2.45
C VAL A 444 -5.99 4.75 2.02
N THR A 445 -5.01 5.63 1.88
CA THR A 445 -5.22 7.03 1.48
C THR A 445 -4.04 7.55 0.66
N SER A 446 -4.31 8.44 -0.31
CA SER A 446 -3.29 9.19 -1.05
C SER A 446 -3.38 10.67 -0.71
N ARG A 447 -2.23 11.31 -0.46
CA ARG A 447 -2.18 12.71 -0.03
C ARG A 447 -2.83 13.65 -1.05
N GLY A 448 -3.87 14.37 -0.62
CA GLY A 448 -4.52 15.42 -1.43
C GLY A 448 -5.38 14.90 -2.59
N ILE A 449 -5.69 13.61 -2.62
CA ILE A 449 -6.62 13.01 -3.58
C ILE A 449 -7.98 12.83 -2.91
N TYR A 450 -9.07 13.23 -3.58
CA TYR A 450 -10.41 13.21 -3.00
C TYR A 450 -11.42 12.61 -3.98
N HIS A 451 -11.89 11.40 -3.68
CA HIS A 451 -12.92 10.72 -4.48
C HIS A 451 -14.29 10.88 -3.82
N PHE A 452 -15.09 11.79 -4.36
CA PHE A 452 -16.43 12.10 -3.84
C PHE A 452 -17.50 11.10 -4.31
N PRO A 453 -18.53 10.82 -3.48
CA PRO A 453 -18.80 11.43 -2.17
C PRO A 453 -18.17 10.67 -0.98
N ALA A 454 -17.91 11.38 0.12
CA ALA A 454 -17.25 10.81 1.31
C ALA A 454 -18.03 9.71 2.04
N ASP A 455 -19.34 9.61 1.82
CA ASP A 455 -20.21 8.62 2.47
C ASP A 455 -20.29 7.28 1.71
N ILE A 456 -19.61 7.17 0.56
CA ILE A 456 -19.59 5.96 -0.27
C ILE A 456 -18.20 5.35 -0.24
N GLU A 457 -18.12 4.05 0.04
CA GLU A 457 -16.86 3.30 0.04
C GLU A 457 -16.32 3.16 -1.39
N ILE A 458 -15.10 3.63 -1.62
CA ILE A 458 -14.41 3.58 -2.91
C ILE A 458 -12.99 3.09 -2.64
N LEU A 459 -12.75 1.79 -2.83
CA LEU A 459 -11.42 1.21 -2.61
C LEU A 459 -10.47 1.47 -3.80
N SER A 460 -10.97 1.47 -5.03
CA SER A 460 -10.15 1.56 -6.24
C SER A 460 -10.76 2.41 -7.34
N GLU A 461 -9.95 3.21 -8.02
CA GLU A 461 -10.28 4.15 -9.10
C GLU A 461 -9.28 4.10 -10.25
N GLU A 462 -9.63 4.70 -11.40
CA GLU A 462 -8.81 4.73 -12.62
C GLU A 462 -7.44 5.43 -12.46
N ASP A 463 -7.34 6.36 -11.51
CA ASP A 463 -6.10 7.09 -11.19
C ASP A 463 -5.11 6.29 -10.36
N LEU A 464 -5.49 5.08 -9.95
CA LEU A 464 -4.70 4.22 -9.08
C LEU A 464 -4.35 4.89 -7.74
N GLN A 465 -5.19 5.82 -7.26
CA GLN A 465 -5.02 6.49 -5.98
C GLN A 465 -6.09 6.05 -4.98
N CYS A 466 -5.88 6.36 -3.70
CA CYS A 466 -6.87 6.16 -2.63
C CYS A 466 -7.33 7.51 -2.07
N SER A 467 -8.59 7.61 -1.66
CA SER A 467 -9.19 8.87 -1.27
C SER A 467 -8.81 9.31 0.15
N SER A 468 -8.35 10.55 0.29
CA SER A 468 -8.16 11.23 1.58
C SER A 468 -9.47 11.64 2.27
N LEU A 469 -10.65 11.39 1.66
CA LEU A 469 -11.94 11.48 2.36
C LEU A 469 -12.17 10.31 3.34
N LEU A 470 -11.17 9.42 3.49
CA LEU A 470 -11.16 8.29 4.44
C LEU A 470 -12.19 7.19 4.11
N ASN A 471 -12.61 7.11 2.84
CA ASN A 471 -13.61 6.17 2.33
C ASN A 471 -13.01 5.02 1.49
N SER A 472 -11.68 4.90 1.42
CA SER A 472 -11.00 3.76 0.79
C SER A 472 -10.64 2.71 1.84
N ILE A 473 -11.56 1.78 2.06
CA ILE A 473 -11.52 0.81 3.16
C ILE A 473 -11.19 -0.59 2.60
N THR A 474 -10.19 -1.23 3.20
CA THR A 474 -9.80 -2.61 2.86
C THR A 474 -10.79 -3.63 3.42
N SER A 475 -10.83 -4.85 2.86
CA SER A 475 -11.81 -5.86 3.28
C SER A 475 -11.56 -6.48 4.67
N TRP A 476 -10.36 -6.28 5.23
CA TRP A 476 -9.97 -6.77 6.56
C TRP A 476 -9.77 -5.66 7.58
N GLY A 477 -9.46 -4.43 7.14
CA GLY A 477 -9.16 -3.32 8.04
C GLY A 477 -10.39 -2.73 8.75
N ALA A 478 -10.15 -1.67 9.50
CA ALA A 478 -11.18 -0.94 10.21
C ALA A 478 -12.17 -0.27 9.24
N ARG A 479 -13.45 -0.24 9.61
CA ARG A 479 -14.53 0.38 8.79
C ARG A 479 -14.47 1.89 8.68
N SER A 480 -13.66 2.55 9.53
CA SER A 480 -13.32 3.97 9.44
C SER A 480 -12.20 4.27 10.42
N VAL A 481 -11.49 5.38 10.20
CA VAL A 481 -10.46 5.84 11.16
C VAL A 481 -11.09 6.15 12.52
N GLU A 482 -12.31 6.71 12.54
CA GLU A 482 -13.07 6.99 13.77
C GLU A 482 -13.37 5.69 14.52
N LYS A 483 -13.82 4.63 13.82
CA LYS A 483 -14.08 3.33 14.44
C LYS A 483 -12.80 2.72 15.03
N CYS A 484 -11.70 2.68 14.27
CA CYS A 484 -10.38 2.21 14.74
C CYS A 484 -9.99 2.84 16.09
N ILE A 485 -10.07 4.17 16.16
CA ILE A 485 -9.77 4.93 17.39
C ILE A 485 -10.76 4.59 18.51
N THR A 486 -12.06 4.55 18.23
CA THR A 486 -13.08 4.35 19.26
C THR A 486 -13.13 2.93 19.81
N ASP A 487 -12.79 1.91 19.00
CA ASP A 487 -12.76 0.52 19.43
C ASP A 487 -11.67 0.32 20.48
N ASP A 488 -10.46 0.86 20.27
CA ASP A 488 -9.42 0.82 21.31
C ASP A 488 -9.72 1.76 22.48
N ARG A 489 -10.12 3.02 22.22
CA ARG A 489 -10.41 4.02 23.27
C ARG A 489 -11.40 3.49 24.30
N ASP A 490 -12.47 2.84 23.82
CA ASP A 490 -13.55 2.35 24.67
C ASP A 490 -13.26 0.98 25.28
N THR A 491 -12.29 0.24 24.74
CA THR A 491 -11.80 -1.01 25.33
C THR A 491 -10.79 -0.70 26.45
N THR A 492 -11.28 -0.51 27.67
CA THR A 492 -10.44 -0.08 28.81
C THR A 492 -9.43 -1.11 29.28
N PHE A 493 -9.66 -2.39 28.99
CA PHE A 493 -8.71 -3.48 29.30
C PHE A 493 -7.63 -3.65 28.23
N SER A 494 -7.80 -3.07 27.04
CA SER A 494 -6.78 -3.06 25.98
C SER A 494 -5.64 -2.11 26.34
N ALA A 495 -4.40 -2.59 26.21
CA ALA A 495 -3.21 -1.76 26.39
C ALA A 495 -3.06 -0.66 25.33
N GLY A 496 -3.73 -0.75 24.18
CA GLY A 496 -3.64 0.22 23.10
C GLY A 496 -3.60 -0.45 21.72
N MET A 497 -3.12 0.29 20.72
CA MET A 497 -3.09 -0.13 19.33
C MET A 497 -1.76 0.20 18.64
N PHE A 498 -1.46 -0.51 17.55
CA PHE A 498 -0.44 -0.15 16.58
C PHE A 498 -1.09 -0.02 15.19
N VAL A 499 -1.16 1.20 14.66
CA VAL A 499 -1.81 1.48 13.37
C VAL A 499 -0.92 1.00 12.22
N TRP A 500 -1.51 0.30 11.24
CA TRP A 500 -0.90 0.01 9.94
C TRP A 500 -1.22 1.13 8.94
N SER A 501 -0.30 2.04 8.62
CA SER A 501 1.05 2.23 9.20
C SER A 501 1.25 3.70 9.63
N GLY A 502 2.37 3.99 10.31
CA GLY A 502 2.77 5.37 10.60
C GLY A 502 3.17 6.13 9.34
N PHE A 503 4.20 5.63 8.67
CA PHE A 503 4.65 6.10 7.34
C PHE A 503 4.27 5.09 6.26
N ASP A 504 4.01 5.58 5.06
CA ASP A 504 4.06 4.74 3.87
C ASP A 504 5.47 4.19 3.68
N TYR A 505 5.56 3.05 3.03
CA TYR A 505 6.77 2.32 2.76
C TYR A 505 6.76 1.82 1.30
N ILE A 506 7.90 1.40 0.80
CA ILE A 506 8.01 0.89 -0.57
C ILE A 506 7.50 -0.56 -0.62
N GLY A 507 6.79 -0.94 -1.69
CA GLY A 507 6.14 -2.24 -1.82
C GLY A 507 4.73 -2.27 -1.21
N GLU A 508 4.13 -3.47 -1.21
CA GLU A 508 2.76 -3.72 -0.74
C GLU A 508 1.71 -2.65 -1.13
N PRO A 509 1.59 -2.32 -2.43
CA PRO A 509 0.79 -1.21 -2.95
C PRO A 509 -0.73 -1.47 -2.95
N THR A 510 -1.24 -2.20 -1.98
CA THR A 510 -2.68 -2.52 -1.82
C THR A 510 -3.51 -1.23 -1.88
N PRO A 511 -4.59 -1.19 -2.69
CA PRO A 511 -5.24 -2.30 -3.39
C PRO A 511 -4.74 -2.54 -4.83
N TYR A 512 -3.71 -1.81 -5.26
CA TYR A 512 -3.20 -1.80 -6.63
C TYR A 512 -1.90 -2.64 -6.77
N HIS A 513 -1.25 -2.51 -7.93
CA HIS A 513 0.06 -3.07 -8.25
C HIS A 513 1.05 -1.95 -8.64
N THR A 514 1.05 -0.88 -7.85
CA THR A 514 1.93 0.30 -8.01
C THR A 514 3.23 0.14 -7.19
N ARG A 515 3.93 1.22 -6.83
CA ARG A 515 5.24 1.13 -6.18
C ARG A 515 5.23 1.12 -4.65
N ASN A 516 4.47 2.01 -4.03
CA ASN A 516 4.50 2.27 -2.58
C ASN A 516 3.16 1.89 -1.95
N SER A 517 3.15 1.73 -0.63
CA SER A 517 1.93 1.53 0.13
C SER A 517 1.04 2.78 0.12
N TYR A 518 -0.23 2.60 0.52
CA TYR A 518 -1.18 3.69 0.78
C TYR A 518 -1.63 3.76 2.26
N PHE A 519 -1.08 2.90 3.13
CA PHE A 519 -1.52 2.71 4.51
C PHE A 519 -1.05 3.80 5.48
N GLY A 520 0.06 4.47 5.17
CA GLY A 520 0.69 5.43 6.04
C GLY A 520 -0.21 6.62 6.33
N GLN A 521 -0.15 7.13 7.56
CA GLN A 521 -0.73 8.44 7.90
C GLN A 521 0.12 9.58 7.34
N ILE A 522 1.35 9.25 6.95
CA ILE A 522 2.37 10.12 6.39
C ILE A 522 2.90 9.42 5.14
N ASP A 523 3.10 10.15 4.04
CA ASP A 523 3.65 9.56 2.81
C ASP A 523 5.16 9.25 2.90
N THR A 524 5.74 8.58 1.89
CA THR A 524 7.17 8.22 1.90
C THR A 524 8.11 9.43 1.94
N ALA A 525 7.65 10.59 1.47
CA ALA A 525 8.36 11.87 1.54
C ALA A 525 8.24 12.55 2.93
N GLY A 526 7.46 11.99 3.85
CA GLY A 526 7.22 12.56 5.17
C GLY A 526 6.28 13.76 5.16
N PHE A 527 5.38 13.83 4.18
CA PHE A 527 4.27 14.78 4.20
C PHE A 527 3.03 14.12 4.80
N GLU A 528 2.40 14.84 5.73
CA GLU A 528 1.21 14.40 6.45
C GLU A 528 0.02 14.25 5.49
N LYS A 529 -0.74 13.16 5.63
CA LYS A 529 -2.05 12.97 4.98
C LYS A 529 -3.16 13.49 5.89
N ASP A 530 -4.39 13.60 5.38
CA ASP A 530 -5.52 14.11 6.16
C ASP A 530 -5.82 13.24 7.40
N SER A 531 -5.57 11.92 7.32
CA SER A 531 -5.74 10.97 8.43
C SER A 531 -4.78 11.19 9.61
N PHE A 532 -3.58 11.74 9.38
CA PHE A 532 -2.63 12.15 10.44
C PHE A 532 -3.31 13.02 11.49
N TYR A 533 -4.10 13.99 11.04
CA TYR A 533 -4.76 14.95 11.91
C TYR A 533 -5.89 14.33 12.73
N VAL A 534 -6.49 13.22 12.26
CA VAL A 534 -7.51 12.46 12.99
C VAL A 534 -6.90 11.79 14.21
N TYR A 535 -5.79 11.06 14.03
CA TYR A 535 -5.03 10.47 15.13
C TYR A 535 -4.45 11.54 16.06
N LYS A 536 -3.90 12.64 15.50
CA LYS A 536 -3.41 13.75 16.31
C LYS A 536 -4.49 14.36 17.20
N ALA A 537 -5.69 14.59 16.67
CA ALA A 537 -6.80 15.08 17.47
C ALA A 537 -7.19 14.09 18.58
N ALA A 538 -7.20 12.78 18.29
CA ALA A 538 -7.58 11.75 19.26
C ALA A 538 -6.53 11.54 20.37
N TRP A 539 -5.25 11.76 20.07
CA TRP A 539 -4.14 11.46 20.99
C TRP A 539 -3.57 12.68 21.71
N THR A 540 -4.07 13.88 21.43
CA THR A 540 -3.62 15.12 22.08
C THR A 540 -4.75 15.84 22.81
N ASP A 541 -4.41 16.49 23.93
CA ASP A 541 -5.33 17.33 24.69
C ASP A 541 -5.38 18.73 24.06
N TYR A 542 -6.58 19.19 23.68
CA TYR A 542 -6.79 20.51 23.06
C TYR A 542 -6.29 21.69 23.90
N LYS A 543 -6.19 21.51 25.22
CA LYS A 543 -5.64 22.53 26.15
C LYS A 543 -4.12 22.62 26.10
N LYS A 544 -3.45 21.53 25.72
CA LYS A 544 -1.99 21.51 25.49
C LYS A 544 -1.68 21.90 24.05
N GLU A 545 -2.42 21.32 23.11
CA GLU A 545 -2.28 21.57 21.68
C GLU A 545 -3.64 21.47 20.98
N THR A 546 -4.17 22.60 20.52
CA THR A 546 -5.41 22.63 19.74
C THR A 546 -5.16 22.18 18.31
N VAL A 547 -5.76 21.06 17.93
CA VAL A 547 -5.77 20.55 16.56
C VAL A 547 -6.98 21.13 15.84
N LEU A 548 -6.76 21.74 14.68
CA LEU A 548 -7.81 22.17 13.76
C LEU A 548 -7.30 21.95 12.34
N HIS A 549 -7.95 21.06 11.62
CA HIS A 549 -7.63 20.71 10.24
C HIS A 549 -8.90 20.71 9.39
N ILE A 550 -8.84 21.29 8.19
CA ILE A 550 -9.95 21.35 7.24
C ILE A 550 -9.47 20.79 5.90
N PHE A 551 -10.25 19.91 5.28
CA PHE A 551 -9.98 19.32 3.97
C PHE A 551 -11.31 19.08 3.24
N PRO A 552 -11.34 19.06 1.90
CA PRO A 552 -10.21 19.08 0.94
C PRO A 552 -9.58 20.47 0.71
N TYR A 553 -8.69 20.59 -0.30
CA TYR A 553 -8.33 21.88 -0.91
C TYR A 553 -9.56 22.57 -1.52
N TRP A 554 -9.49 23.85 -1.93
CA TRP A 554 -10.67 24.61 -2.37
C TRP A 554 -10.62 25.08 -3.85
N ASP A 555 -10.42 24.16 -4.79
CA ASP A 555 -10.34 24.44 -6.24
C ASP A 555 -11.08 23.36 -7.06
N PHE A 556 -12.40 23.53 -7.26
CA PHE A 556 -13.27 22.54 -7.93
C PHE A 556 -14.08 23.16 -9.09
N ASN A 557 -15.04 22.41 -9.63
CA ASN A 557 -15.98 22.91 -10.64
C ASN A 557 -17.07 23.78 -9.98
N PRO A 558 -17.44 24.92 -10.57
CA PRO A 558 -18.55 25.74 -10.07
C PRO A 558 -19.81 24.90 -9.83
N GLY A 559 -20.35 25.00 -8.61
CA GLY A 559 -21.57 24.30 -8.19
C GLY A 559 -21.44 22.80 -7.90
N GLN A 560 -20.26 22.20 -8.06
CA GLN A 560 -20.01 20.81 -7.65
C GLN A 560 -20.22 20.66 -6.15
N ILE A 561 -20.82 19.55 -5.71
CA ILE A 561 -21.04 19.30 -4.28
C ILE A 561 -19.76 18.76 -3.65
N ILE A 562 -19.26 19.45 -2.62
CA ILE A 562 -18.02 19.10 -1.92
C ILE A 562 -18.34 18.67 -0.49
N ASP A 563 -17.83 17.50 -0.11
CA ASP A 563 -17.76 17.03 1.27
C ASP A 563 -16.61 17.74 2.01
N VAL A 564 -16.91 18.82 2.74
CA VAL A 564 -15.95 19.52 3.59
C VAL A 564 -15.90 18.88 4.97
N MET A 565 -14.70 18.46 5.35
CA MET A 565 -14.39 17.74 6.58
C MET A 565 -13.56 18.65 7.49
N ILE A 566 -13.95 18.73 8.76
CA ILE A 566 -13.17 19.40 9.81
C ILE A 566 -12.85 18.39 10.90
N VAL A 567 -11.56 18.27 11.21
CA VAL A 567 -11.01 17.47 12.31
C VAL A 567 -10.49 18.41 13.38
N SER A 568 -10.94 18.21 14.61
CA SER A 568 -10.50 18.99 15.77
C SER A 568 -10.66 18.22 17.06
N ASN A 569 -9.79 18.48 18.03
CA ASN A 569 -9.95 18.06 19.42
C ASN A 569 -10.67 19.12 20.28
N ALA A 570 -11.04 20.27 19.70
CA ALA A 570 -11.80 21.31 20.37
C ALA A 570 -13.28 20.92 20.54
N PRO A 571 -13.95 21.36 21.63
CA PRO A 571 -15.37 21.04 21.89
C PRO A 571 -16.34 21.48 20.79
N TYR A 572 -16.03 22.51 20.02
CA TYR A 572 -16.88 22.94 18.91
C TYR A 572 -16.09 23.45 17.72
N VAL A 573 -16.65 23.28 16.53
CA VAL A 573 -16.14 23.82 15.28
C VAL A 573 -17.24 24.46 14.45
N GLU A 574 -16.91 25.48 13.68
CA GLU A 574 -17.82 26.14 12.75
C GLU A 574 -17.16 26.34 11.40
N LEU A 575 -17.91 26.07 10.33
CA LEU A 575 -17.49 26.26 8.96
C LEU A 575 -18.05 27.58 8.41
N PHE A 576 -17.21 28.35 7.73
CA PHE A 576 -17.58 29.52 6.95
C PHE A 576 -17.16 29.34 5.50
N VAL A 577 -18.01 29.74 4.56
CA VAL A 577 -17.70 29.84 3.12
C VAL A 577 -17.91 31.28 2.73
N ASN A 578 -16.87 31.95 2.24
CA ASN A 578 -16.93 33.38 1.88
C ASN A 578 -17.53 34.25 3.01
N ASP A 579 -17.07 34.00 4.24
CA ASP A 579 -17.53 34.62 5.49
C ASP A 579 -19.01 34.37 5.88
N VAL A 580 -19.72 33.48 5.18
CA VAL A 580 -21.05 33.02 5.55
C VAL A 580 -20.95 31.74 6.37
N SER A 581 -21.54 31.73 7.57
CA SER A 581 -21.57 30.53 8.44
C SER A 581 -22.48 29.44 7.86
N TYR A 582 -21.96 28.21 7.82
CA TYR A 582 -22.68 26.98 7.53
C TYR A 582 -23.04 26.20 8.81
N GLY A 583 -22.99 26.88 9.95
CA GLY A 583 -23.39 26.37 11.24
C GLY A 583 -22.25 25.75 12.05
N LYS A 584 -22.43 25.82 13.37
CA LYS A 584 -21.52 25.29 14.39
C LYS A 584 -21.92 23.86 14.78
N LYS A 585 -20.93 22.99 14.94
CA LYS A 585 -21.09 21.60 15.41
C LYS A 585 -20.31 21.38 16.70
N ALA A 586 -20.87 20.59 17.61
CA ALA A 586 -20.17 20.09 18.79
C ALA A 586 -19.36 18.84 18.43
N ILE A 587 -18.22 18.66 19.09
CA ILE A 587 -17.35 17.51 18.97
C ILE A 587 -17.02 17.03 20.38
N ASP A 588 -17.26 15.75 20.68
CA ASP A 588 -16.79 15.10 21.90
C ASP A 588 -15.97 13.85 21.55
N ILE A 589 -14.70 14.05 21.21
CA ILE A 589 -13.79 12.95 20.79
C ILE A 589 -13.55 11.90 21.87
N LEU A 590 -13.86 12.21 23.14
CA LEU A 590 -13.68 11.28 24.25
C LEU A 590 -14.83 10.28 24.39
N HIS A 591 -16.01 10.60 23.84
CA HIS A 591 -17.22 9.78 24.03
C HIS A 591 -17.95 9.45 22.72
N ASP A 592 -17.93 10.35 21.74
CA ASP A 592 -18.63 10.15 20.48
C ASP A 592 -17.97 9.05 19.64
N LYS A 593 -18.80 8.30 18.91
CA LYS A 593 -18.36 7.31 17.90
C LYS A 593 -18.06 7.95 16.54
N LYS A 594 -18.57 9.15 16.31
CA LYS A 594 -18.29 9.98 15.12
C LYS A 594 -18.00 11.39 15.58
N PHE A 595 -16.80 11.87 15.33
CA PHE A 595 -16.26 13.15 15.79
C PHE A 595 -15.65 13.99 14.66
N ILE A 596 -15.60 13.49 13.41
CA ILE A 596 -15.26 14.30 12.24
C ILE A 596 -16.49 15.10 11.80
N ALA A 597 -16.38 16.42 11.80
CA ALA A 597 -17.47 17.31 11.41
C ALA A 597 -17.54 17.46 9.89
N ARG A 598 -18.67 17.08 9.27
CA ARG A 598 -18.84 17.03 7.80
C ARG A 598 -19.91 17.99 7.28
N TRP A 599 -19.70 18.64 6.14
CA TRP A 599 -20.71 19.45 5.44
C TRP A 599 -20.70 19.11 3.95
N LYS A 600 -21.88 19.09 3.31
CA LYS A 600 -22.02 19.00 1.85
C LYS A 600 -22.41 20.36 1.32
N ILE A 601 -21.51 21.02 0.61
CA ILE A 601 -21.71 22.39 0.13
C ILE A 601 -21.36 22.52 -1.36
N PRO A 602 -22.12 23.31 -2.14
CA PRO A 602 -21.72 23.61 -3.50
C PRO A 602 -20.45 24.45 -3.50
N TYR A 603 -19.50 24.13 -4.36
CA TYR A 603 -18.28 24.89 -4.53
C TYR A 603 -18.58 26.28 -5.10
N GLU A 604 -18.08 27.30 -4.41
CA GLU A 604 -18.03 28.70 -4.83
C GLU A 604 -16.58 29.18 -4.67
N GLU A 605 -16.05 29.85 -5.70
CA GLU A 605 -14.70 30.43 -5.65
C GLU A 605 -14.57 31.40 -4.46
N GLY A 606 -13.44 31.33 -3.76
CA GLY A 606 -13.15 32.22 -2.63
C GLY A 606 -12.41 31.50 -1.52
N ASN A 607 -13.02 31.35 -0.34
CA ASN A 607 -12.37 30.68 0.78
C ASN A 607 -13.33 29.87 1.66
N ILE A 608 -12.78 28.83 2.29
CA ILE A 608 -13.39 28.11 3.40
C ILE A 608 -12.57 28.35 4.66
N LYS A 609 -13.26 28.61 5.78
CA LYS A 609 -12.64 28.89 7.07
C LYS A 609 -13.27 28.04 8.16
N ALA A 610 -12.45 27.30 8.89
CA ALA A 610 -12.81 26.59 10.10
C ALA A 610 -12.43 27.43 11.33
N VAL A 611 -13.34 27.50 12.31
CA VAL A 611 -13.11 28.16 13.60
C VAL A 611 -13.38 27.15 14.72
N ALA A 612 -12.41 26.93 15.59
CA ALA A 612 -12.53 26.08 16.77
C ALA A 612 -12.81 26.89 18.02
N TYR A 613 -13.69 26.37 18.88
CA TYR A 613 -14.08 27.02 20.13
C TYR A 613 -13.92 26.10 21.34
N ASP A 614 -13.60 26.69 22.49
CA ASP A 614 -13.66 26.02 23.78
C ASP A 614 -15.11 25.91 24.32
N ASN A 615 -15.26 25.33 25.52
CA ASN A 615 -16.54 25.20 26.20
C ASN A 615 -17.17 26.53 26.63
N ASP A 616 -16.37 27.59 26.74
CA ASP A 616 -16.81 28.95 27.07
C ASP A 616 -17.14 29.77 25.80
N ASN A 617 -17.13 29.12 24.63
CA ASN A 617 -17.41 29.70 23.33
C ASN A 617 -16.36 30.74 22.88
N ASN A 618 -15.14 30.70 23.42
CA ASN A 618 -14.02 31.50 22.95
C ASN A 618 -13.38 30.84 21.73
N VAL A 619 -12.94 31.64 20.76
CA VAL A 619 -12.15 31.15 19.62
C VAL A 619 -10.75 30.79 20.10
N ILE A 620 -10.34 29.54 19.84
CA ILE A 620 -9.02 29.01 20.24
C ILE A 620 -8.13 28.66 19.04
N ALA A 621 -8.70 28.43 17.86
CA ALA A 621 -7.96 28.27 16.62
C ALA A 621 -8.81 28.63 15.39
N GLU A 622 -8.13 29.07 14.33
CA GLU A 622 -8.73 29.31 13.01
C GLU A 622 -7.84 28.70 11.92
N ARG A 623 -8.46 28.17 10.86
CA ARG A 623 -7.77 27.70 9.65
C ARG A 623 -8.56 28.12 8.43
N CYS A 624 -7.87 28.54 7.37
CA CYS A 624 -8.48 29.02 6.14
C CYS A 624 -7.80 28.36 4.95
N ARG A 625 -8.59 27.96 3.94
CA ARG A 625 -8.12 27.56 2.62
C ARG A 625 -8.78 28.42 1.57
N HIS A 626 -8.07 28.66 0.47
CA HIS A 626 -8.51 29.55 -0.60
C HIS A 626 -8.55 28.80 -1.92
N SER A 627 -9.44 29.25 -2.80
CA SER A 627 -9.31 28.96 -4.22
C SER A 627 -8.02 29.58 -4.74
N PHE A 628 -7.32 28.82 -5.59
CA PHE A 628 -6.03 29.18 -6.16
C PHE A 628 -6.05 29.02 -7.67
N LYS A 629 -5.14 29.73 -8.33
CA LYS A 629 -4.93 29.69 -9.79
C LYS A 629 -3.77 28.77 -10.13
N ASP A 630 -3.36 28.80 -11.40
CA ASP A 630 -2.18 28.08 -11.86
C ASP A 630 -0.91 28.56 -11.15
N ALA A 631 0.04 27.63 -11.01
CA ALA A 631 1.32 27.89 -10.36
C ALA A 631 2.07 29.02 -11.05
N GLU A 632 2.64 29.92 -10.26
CA GLU A 632 3.42 31.07 -10.73
C GLU A 632 4.85 31.04 -10.17
N LYS A 633 5.00 30.62 -8.90
CA LYS A 633 6.28 30.72 -8.18
C LYS A 633 6.61 29.45 -7.40
N ILE A 634 7.86 29.00 -7.52
CA ILE A 634 8.44 27.92 -6.72
C ILE A 634 8.84 28.44 -5.34
N ILE A 635 8.50 27.68 -4.30
CA ILE A 635 8.82 27.96 -2.89
C ILE A 635 9.69 26.83 -2.34
N LEU A 636 10.84 27.19 -1.76
CA LEU A 636 11.80 26.27 -1.15
C LEU A 636 11.82 26.48 0.37
N THR A 637 11.42 25.47 1.12
CA THR A 637 11.36 25.51 2.59
C THR A 637 12.28 24.45 3.19
N PRO A 638 13.50 24.80 3.63
CA PRO A 638 14.37 23.85 4.29
C PRO A 638 13.94 23.63 5.75
N ASN A 639 14.10 22.40 6.25
CA ASN A 639 13.86 22.11 7.67
C ASN A 639 14.86 22.82 8.61
N LYS A 640 16.04 23.21 8.09
CA LYS A 640 17.04 24.00 8.80
C LYS A 640 17.89 24.83 7.83
N THR A 641 18.47 25.93 8.33
CA THR A 641 19.22 26.90 7.51
C THR A 641 20.75 26.76 7.63
N VAL A 642 21.24 25.80 8.40
CA VAL A 642 22.68 25.49 8.57
C VAL A 642 22.85 23.98 8.66
N MET A 643 23.93 23.46 8.06
CA MET A 643 24.32 22.05 8.12
C MET A 643 25.72 21.90 8.69
N LYS A 644 26.03 20.76 9.30
CA LYS A 644 27.41 20.40 9.65
C LYS A 644 28.11 19.79 8.45
N ALA A 645 29.35 20.22 8.17
CA ALA A 645 30.19 19.62 7.14
C ALA A 645 30.90 18.35 7.65
N ASP A 646 30.11 17.38 8.15
CA ASP A 646 30.62 16.14 8.74
C ASP A 646 30.46 14.91 7.82
N GLY A 647 29.78 15.06 6.67
CA GLY A 647 29.46 13.98 5.73
C GLY A 647 28.21 13.16 6.09
N GLU A 648 27.64 13.39 7.28
CA GLU A 648 26.54 12.62 7.89
C GLU A 648 25.25 13.45 7.94
N ASP A 649 25.37 14.77 8.14
CA ASP A 649 24.24 15.67 8.30
C ASP A 649 23.43 15.84 7.00
N VAL A 650 22.12 16.04 7.15
CA VAL A 650 21.16 16.09 6.05
C VAL A 650 20.22 17.28 6.22
N ILE A 651 19.88 17.93 5.12
CA ILE A 651 18.81 18.92 5.01
C ILE A 651 17.69 18.34 4.16
N PHE A 652 16.47 18.53 4.63
CA PHE A 652 15.23 18.21 3.93
C PHE A 652 14.60 19.50 3.44
N VAL A 653 14.49 19.68 2.13
CA VAL A 653 13.89 20.87 1.50
C VAL A 653 12.55 20.50 0.91
N THR A 654 11.48 21.11 1.42
CA THR A 654 10.16 21.03 0.78
C THR A 654 10.11 22.00 -0.39
N ILE A 655 9.88 21.47 -1.57
CA ILE A 655 9.60 22.19 -2.81
C ILE A 655 8.08 22.22 -2.97
N SER A 656 7.54 23.42 -3.15
CA SER A 656 6.11 23.64 -3.40
C SER A 656 5.92 24.82 -4.34
N VAL A 657 4.68 25.11 -4.71
CA VAL A 657 4.35 26.25 -5.57
C VAL A 657 3.19 27.06 -5.02
N CYS A 658 3.20 28.36 -5.30
CA CYS A 658 2.05 29.23 -5.12
C CYS A 658 1.62 29.88 -6.43
N ASP A 659 0.36 30.29 -6.48
CA ASP A 659 -0.19 31.06 -7.58
C ASP A 659 0.27 32.53 -7.51
N LYS A 660 -0.17 33.32 -8.50
CA LYS A 660 0.15 34.75 -8.58
C LYS A 660 -0.34 35.59 -7.40
N ASP A 661 -1.37 35.12 -6.69
CA ASP A 661 -1.96 35.80 -5.54
C ASP A 661 -1.31 35.34 -4.22
N GLY A 662 -0.39 34.37 -4.30
CA GLY A 662 0.40 33.85 -3.19
C GLY A 662 -0.22 32.65 -2.47
N TYR A 663 -1.33 32.10 -2.97
CA TYR A 663 -1.97 30.93 -2.39
C TYR A 663 -1.27 29.64 -2.84
N PRO A 664 -1.08 28.64 -1.95
CA PRO A 664 -0.54 27.34 -2.32
C PRO A 664 -1.41 26.66 -3.37
N VAL A 665 -0.81 26.11 -4.43
CA VAL A 665 -1.53 25.32 -5.45
C VAL A 665 -1.49 23.86 -5.03
N GLU A 666 -2.47 23.45 -4.22
CA GLU A 666 -2.46 22.17 -3.49
C GLU A 666 -2.70 20.94 -4.38
N ASN A 667 -3.09 21.12 -5.64
CA ASN A 667 -3.20 20.05 -6.64
C ASN A 667 -2.12 20.16 -7.74
N ALA A 668 -1.09 20.99 -7.57
CA ALA A 668 -0.04 21.14 -8.57
C ALA A 668 0.76 19.84 -8.78
N ASN A 669 1.02 19.54 -10.04
CA ASN A 669 1.73 18.34 -10.51
C ASN A 669 2.95 18.68 -11.40
N ASN A 670 3.42 19.94 -11.36
CA ASN A 670 4.53 20.44 -12.18
C ASN A 670 5.78 19.57 -12.08
N ARG A 671 6.46 19.38 -13.21
CA ARG A 671 7.79 18.76 -13.29
C ARG A 671 8.85 19.68 -12.71
N MET A 672 9.56 19.24 -11.68
CA MET A 672 10.62 20.01 -11.01
C MET A 672 11.98 19.43 -11.31
N TYR A 673 12.96 20.29 -11.57
CA TYR A 673 14.37 19.94 -11.75
C TYR A 673 15.20 20.56 -10.65
N VAL A 674 16.02 19.74 -9.99
CA VAL A 674 16.83 20.15 -8.85
C VAL A 674 18.31 20.00 -9.20
N SER A 675 19.07 21.06 -8.96
CA SER A 675 20.53 21.04 -9.00
C SER A 675 21.10 21.53 -7.68
N VAL A 676 22.10 20.81 -7.17
CA VAL A 676 22.79 21.12 -5.92
C VAL A 676 24.28 21.25 -6.21
N SER A 677 24.90 22.31 -5.72
CA SER A 677 26.33 22.55 -5.87
C SER A 677 26.96 23.08 -4.57
N GLY A 678 28.30 23.10 -4.52
CA GLY A 678 29.05 23.50 -3.33
C GLY A 678 29.27 22.38 -2.32
N ALA A 679 29.10 22.67 -1.03
CA ALA A 679 29.38 21.79 0.11
C ALA A 679 28.29 20.74 0.40
N GLY A 680 27.31 20.58 -0.50
CA GLY A 680 26.21 19.63 -0.38
C GLY A 680 26.14 18.68 -1.58
N ARG A 681 25.43 17.57 -1.40
CA ARG A 681 25.18 16.54 -2.40
C ARG A 681 23.70 16.14 -2.42
N LEU A 682 23.08 16.15 -3.60
CA LEU A 682 21.71 15.65 -3.78
C LEU A 682 21.74 14.12 -3.66
N ILE A 683 20.94 13.58 -2.75
CA ILE A 683 20.91 12.13 -2.46
C ILE A 683 19.53 11.49 -2.64
N GLY A 684 18.49 12.27 -2.92
CA GLY A 684 17.18 11.73 -3.28
C GLY A 684 16.11 12.80 -3.48
N LEU A 685 15.10 12.46 -4.30
CA LEU A 685 13.87 13.21 -4.48
C LEU A 685 12.67 12.29 -4.20
N ASP A 686 11.65 12.79 -3.49
CA ASP A 686 10.43 12.02 -3.23
C ASP A 686 9.19 12.91 -3.18
N ASN A 687 8.07 12.46 -3.73
CA ASN A 687 6.79 13.17 -3.69
C ASN A 687 5.68 12.35 -3.00
N GLY A 688 5.95 11.09 -2.60
CA GLY A 688 4.94 10.22 -1.99
C GLY A 688 3.92 9.61 -2.95
N ASP A 689 4.01 9.89 -4.26
CA ASP A 689 3.11 9.30 -5.25
C ASP A 689 3.55 7.86 -5.56
N SER A 690 2.70 6.89 -5.20
CA SER A 690 2.95 5.49 -5.51
C SER A 690 2.88 5.19 -7.02
N THR A 691 2.27 6.05 -7.83
CA THR A 691 2.11 5.87 -9.28
C THR A 691 3.24 6.51 -10.10
N ASP A 692 4.09 7.32 -9.47
CA ASP A 692 5.18 8.03 -10.13
C ASP A 692 6.32 7.06 -10.50
N THR A 693 6.59 6.92 -11.79
CA THR A 693 7.63 6.04 -12.33
C THR A 693 9.02 6.66 -12.32
N CYS A 694 9.17 7.95 -12.02
CA CYS A 694 10.47 8.59 -11.88
C CYS A 694 11.27 7.98 -10.71
N GLY A 695 12.56 7.71 -10.96
CA GLY A 695 13.48 7.18 -9.96
C GLY A 695 13.57 8.03 -8.68
N TYR A 696 13.93 7.42 -7.55
CA TYR A 696 14.24 8.17 -6.32
C TYR A 696 15.59 8.89 -6.39
N LYS A 697 16.54 8.27 -7.10
CA LYS A 697 17.90 8.77 -7.32
C LYS A 697 18.01 9.56 -8.63
N CYS A 698 17.10 10.53 -8.82
CA CYS A 698 17.06 11.39 -10.00
C CYS A 698 17.20 12.87 -9.65
N ALA A 699 17.36 13.72 -10.67
CA ALA A 699 17.37 15.18 -10.53
C ALA A 699 16.07 15.85 -11.01
N GLY A 700 15.11 15.08 -11.53
CA GLY A 700 13.83 15.58 -12.05
C GLY A 700 12.66 14.73 -11.58
N LYS A 701 11.66 15.32 -10.92
CA LYS A 701 10.48 14.62 -10.38
C LYS A 701 9.26 15.55 -10.34
N ASN A 702 8.07 14.99 -10.45
CA ASN A 702 6.84 15.77 -10.35
C ASN A 702 6.55 16.20 -8.91
N LEU A 703 5.91 17.35 -8.75
CA LEU A 703 5.09 17.59 -7.58
C LEU A 703 3.97 16.54 -7.53
N PHE A 704 3.60 16.10 -6.34
CA PHE A 704 2.36 15.37 -6.10
C PHE A 704 1.55 16.16 -5.08
N SER A 705 0.31 16.53 -5.44
CA SER A 705 -0.55 17.39 -4.63
C SER A 705 0.23 18.61 -4.06
N GLY A 706 0.92 19.31 -4.95
CA GLY A 706 1.64 20.56 -4.68
C GLY A 706 2.99 20.45 -3.98
N LYS A 707 3.49 19.24 -3.66
CA LYS A 707 4.73 19.07 -2.88
C LYS A 707 5.71 18.06 -3.48
N LEU A 708 7.00 18.32 -3.27
CA LEU A 708 8.14 17.44 -3.54
C LEU A 708 9.19 17.64 -2.44
N LEU A 709 9.80 16.56 -1.96
CA LEU A 709 10.93 16.55 -1.06
C LEU A 709 12.23 16.48 -1.85
N CYS A 710 13.17 17.35 -1.48
CA CYS A 710 14.57 17.28 -1.90
C CYS A 710 15.47 17.00 -0.69
N VAL A 711 16.29 15.94 -0.78
CA VAL A 711 17.19 15.51 0.30
C VAL A 711 18.63 15.81 -0.09
N VAL A 712 19.27 16.68 0.70
CA VAL A 712 20.65 17.12 0.49
C VAL A 712 21.52 16.73 1.68
N ALA A 713 22.52 15.88 1.45
CA ALA A 713 23.50 15.53 2.47
C ALA A 713 24.72 16.45 2.43
N ALA A 714 25.43 16.51 3.56
CA ALA A 714 26.69 17.21 3.69
C ALA A 714 27.83 16.50 2.95
N LYS A 715 28.79 17.30 2.51
CA LYS A 715 30.18 16.85 2.27
C LYS A 715 31.01 17.05 3.55
N CYS A 716 32.25 16.60 3.52
CA CYS A 716 33.22 16.80 4.60
C CYS A 716 33.88 18.19 4.54
N GLU A 717 33.78 18.91 3.41
CA GLU A 717 34.30 20.27 3.30
C GLU A 717 33.23 21.32 3.66
N PRO A 718 33.54 22.29 4.55
CA PRO A 718 32.63 23.40 4.82
C PRO A 718 32.56 24.38 3.65
N GLY A 719 31.44 25.08 3.53
CA GLY A 719 31.22 26.04 2.44
C GLY A 719 29.76 26.36 2.22
N ASP A 720 29.48 27.09 1.14
CA ASP A 720 28.11 27.37 0.70
C ASP A 720 27.53 26.16 -0.04
N ILE A 721 26.22 26.00 0.07
CA ILE A 721 25.41 25.02 -0.65
C ILE A 721 24.37 25.80 -1.42
N ASP A 722 24.43 25.68 -2.74
CA ASP A 722 23.50 26.34 -3.64
C ASP A 722 22.55 25.29 -4.22
N ILE A 723 21.27 25.41 -3.86
CA ILE A 723 20.17 24.59 -4.37
C ILE A 723 19.38 25.45 -5.35
N CYS A 724 19.29 24.99 -6.60
CA CYS A 724 18.50 25.64 -7.65
C CYS A 724 17.41 24.67 -8.11
N VAL A 725 16.17 25.15 -8.14
CA VAL A 725 15.01 24.41 -8.61
C VAL A 725 14.36 25.16 -9.76
N SER A 726 14.20 24.49 -10.90
CA SER A 726 13.56 25.02 -12.09
C SER A 726 12.37 24.16 -12.53
N SER A 727 11.44 24.77 -13.24
CA SER A 727 10.27 24.10 -13.82
C SER A 727 9.81 24.89 -15.05
N LYS A 728 9.36 24.20 -16.09
CA LYS A 728 8.89 24.86 -17.31
C LYS A 728 7.70 25.76 -17.00
N GLY A 729 7.75 27.00 -17.48
CA GLY A 729 6.71 28.00 -17.26
C GLY A 729 6.79 28.75 -15.91
N LEU A 730 7.68 28.34 -14.99
CA LEU A 730 7.87 28.98 -13.69
C LEU A 730 9.23 29.69 -13.61
N SER A 731 9.33 30.69 -12.74
CA SER A 731 10.63 31.30 -12.43
C SER A 731 11.45 30.39 -11.52
N ASP A 732 12.73 30.21 -11.86
CA ASP A 732 13.69 29.45 -11.05
C ASP A 732 13.76 29.96 -9.60
N ALA A 733 13.82 29.02 -8.67
CA ALA A 733 14.03 29.31 -7.25
C ALA A 733 15.43 28.90 -6.81
N HIS A 734 16.05 29.77 -6.02
CA HIS A 734 17.38 29.54 -5.47
C HIS A 734 17.34 29.58 -3.94
N LEU A 735 17.98 28.62 -3.30
CA LEU A 735 18.17 28.56 -1.86
C LEU A 735 19.66 28.36 -1.58
N LYS A 736 20.24 29.31 -0.84
CA LYS A 736 21.61 29.23 -0.37
C LYS A 736 21.64 28.86 1.12
N ILE A 737 22.37 27.80 1.44
CA ILE A 737 22.57 27.31 2.81
C ILE A 737 24.07 27.24 3.10
N LYS A 738 24.46 27.24 4.37
CA LYS A 738 25.86 27.14 4.80
C LYS A 738 26.12 25.79 5.49
N ALA A 739 27.19 25.12 5.06
CA ALA A 739 27.79 23.99 5.77
C ALA A 739 28.94 24.52 6.66
N GLU A 740 28.78 24.40 7.97
CA GLU A 740 29.77 24.88 8.93
C GLU A 740 30.81 23.81 9.27
N PRO A 741 32.06 24.20 9.58
CA PRO A 741 33.10 23.27 9.97
C PRO A 741 32.64 22.41 11.16
N ALA A 742 32.73 21.09 11.00
CA ALA A 742 32.41 20.12 12.04
C ALA A 742 33.48 19.02 12.07
N PRO A 743 33.69 18.34 13.21
CA PRO A 743 34.55 17.16 13.26
C PRO A 743 34.02 16.08 12.33
N VAL A 744 34.86 15.62 11.39
CA VAL A 744 34.54 14.50 10.50
C VAL A 744 34.91 13.21 11.22
N ARG A 745 33.94 12.31 11.38
CA ARG A 745 34.16 11.01 12.02
C ARG A 745 35.04 10.14 11.12
N GLN A 746 36.07 9.52 11.70
CA GLN A 746 36.88 8.55 10.96
C GLN A 746 36.03 7.37 10.48
N GLY A 747 36.21 6.96 9.23
CA GLY A 747 35.52 5.82 8.64
C GLY A 747 34.19 6.14 7.96
N ILE A 748 33.83 7.43 7.84
CA ILE A 748 32.62 7.88 7.15
C ILE A 748 32.77 7.82 5.63
N SER A 749 31.67 7.55 4.93
CA SER A 749 31.60 7.64 3.46
C SER A 749 30.61 8.72 3.04
N ALA A 750 31.06 9.62 2.15
CA ALA A 750 30.26 10.74 1.65
C ALA A 750 30.60 11.05 0.18
N ASN A 751 30.67 9.99 -0.64
CA ASN A 751 31.03 10.04 -2.07
C ASN A 751 29.82 9.94 -2.99
N GLU A 752 28.66 9.46 -2.52
CA GLU A 752 27.45 9.31 -3.33
C GLU A 752 26.87 10.68 -3.66
N PHE A 753 26.61 10.96 -4.93
CA PHE A 753 25.82 12.10 -5.31
C PHE A 753 25.11 11.81 -6.62
N ILE A 754 23.90 12.34 -6.74
CA ILE A 754 23.15 12.28 -7.98
C ILE A 754 23.77 13.32 -8.93
N GLU A 755 24.54 12.86 -9.92
CA GLU A 755 24.95 13.69 -11.04
C GLU A 755 23.71 14.03 -11.86
N ALA A 756 23.24 15.27 -11.76
CA ALA A 756 22.07 15.73 -12.51
C ALA A 756 22.16 15.36 -14.01
N ALA A 757 23.34 15.44 -14.62
CA ALA A 757 23.55 15.11 -16.02
C ALA A 757 23.36 13.63 -16.40
N LYS A 758 23.53 12.67 -15.46
CA LYS A 758 23.45 11.22 -15.76
C LYS A 758 22.01 10.68 -15.83
N TYR A 759 21.07 11.33 -15.16
CA TYR A 759 19.68 10.87 -15.00
C TYR A 759 18.65 11.83 -15.62
N ASN A 760 19.12 12.72 -16.50
CA ASN A 760 18.34 13.74 -17.17
C ASN A 760 17.58 13.16 -18.38
N GLU A 761 16.49 12.44 -18.14
CA GLU A 761 15.35 12.58 -19.05
C GLU A 761 14.69 13.92 -18.68
N ILE A 762 15.16 15.00 -19.30
CA ILE A 762 14.49 16.31 -19.17
C ILE A 762 13.19 16.19 -19.97
N PHE A 763 12.11 15.87 -19.30
CA PHE A 763 10.74 16.05 -19.79
C PHE A 763 10.44 17.56 -19.85
N ASP A 764 10.40 18.09 -21.06
CA ASP A 764 10.04 19.49 -21.32
C ASP A 764 8.51 19.63 -21.39
N ASP A 765 7.79 19.15 -20.38
CA ASP A 765 6.33 19.07 -20.31
C ASP A 765 5.70 20.04 -19.31
N ILE A 766 4.45 20.43 -19.57
CA ILE A 766 3.57 21.11 -18.62
C ILE A 766 2.32 20.21 -18.46
N PRO A 767 2.17 19.51 -17.32
CA PRO A 767 1.05 18.61 -17.12
C PRO A 767 -0.28 19.35 -16.99
N VAL A 768 -1.38 18.69 -17.38
CA VAL A 768 -2.75 19.13 -17.08
C VAL A 768 -2.97 18.95 -15.59
N ARG A 769 -3.27 20.07 -14.91
CA ARG A 769 -3.54 20.13 -13.46
C ARG A 769 -5.03 20.09 -13.16
N LYS A 770 -5.83 20.83 -13.93
CA LYS A 770 -7.28 20.94 -13.75
C LYS A 770 -7.99 20.96 -15.10
N ILE A 771 -9.18 20.35 -15.15
CA ILE A 771 -10.14 20.46 -16.24
C ILE A 771 -11.44 20.98 -15.64
N GLU A 772 -11.77 22.24 -15.88
CA GLU A 772 -13.00 22.84 -15.38
C GLU A 772 -14.19 22.43 -16.25
N LEU A 773 -15.25 21.93 -15.62
CA LEU A 773 -16.49 21.47 -16.26
C LEU A 773 -17.62 22.49 -16.02
N ILE A 774 -17.89 23.29 -17.05
CA ILE A 774 -18.81 24.42 -17.00
C ILE A 774 -20.11 24.04 -17.71
N THR A 775 -21.21 24.05 -16.95
CA THR A 775 -22.58 23.88 -17.44
C THR A 775 -23.56 24.58 -16.52
N GLY A 776 -24.62 25.15 -17.10
CA GLY A 776 -25.77 25.69 -16.36
C GLY A 776 -26.89 24.67 -16.14
N ILE A 777 -26.75 23.45 -16.66
CA ILE A 777 -27.75 22.37 -16.57
C ILE A 777 -27.05 21.10 -16.11
N SER A 778 -27.40 20.61 -14.92
CA SER A 778 -27.00 19.31 -14.36
C SER A 778 -28.19 18.33 -14.23
N GLU A 779 -29.41 18.83 -14.42
CA GLU A 779 -30.64 18.04 -14.39
C GLU A 779 -31.18 17.86 -15.82
N LEU A 780 -31.10 16.63 -16.34
CA LEU A 780 -31.61 16.24 -17.65
C LEU A 780 -32.96 15.53 -17.53
N ASN A 781 -33.78 15.68 -18.57
CA ASN A 781 -35.06 15.03 -18.72
C ASN A 781 -35.44 14.87 -20.20
N GLU A 782 -36.67 14.41 -20.47
CA GLU A 782 -37.17 14.22 -21.84
C GLU A 782 -37.14 15.48 -22.72
N PHE A 783 -37.14 16.69 -22.13
CA PHE A 783 -37.12 17.96 -22.85
C PHE A 783 -35.71 18.52 -23.09
N ASN A 784 -34.72 18.09 -22.30
CA ASN A 784 -33.32 18.54 -22.38
C ASN A 784 -32.35 17.36 -22.22
N SER A 785 -32.60 16.26 -22.94
CA SER A 785 -31.83 15.02 -22.85
C SER A 785 -30.42 15.11 -23.43
N VAL A 786 -30.02 16.26 -23.99
CA VAL A 786 -28.67 16.54 -24.47
C VAL A 786 -28.18 17.85 -23.87
N VAL A 787 -26.96 17.84 -23.31
CA VAL A 787 -26.30 19.05 -22.79
C VAL A 787 -24.84 19.07 -23.21
N ASP A 788 -24.37 20.24 -23.62
CA ASP A 788 -22.96 20.49 -23.91
C ASP A 788 -22.29 21.05 -22.64
N VAL A 789 -21.27 20.36 -22.16
CA VAL A 789 -20.46 20.78 -21.02
C VAL A 789 -19.16 21.35 -21.55
N GLN A 790 -18.91 22.63 -21.29
CA GLN A 790 -17.66 23.27 -21.69
C GLN A 790 -16.51 22.81 -20.80
N THR A 791 -15.36 22.52 -21.41
CA THR A 791 -14.15 22.02 -20.74
C THR A 791 -13.04 23.06 -20.83
N VAL A 792 -12.46 23.50 -19.71
CA VAL A 792 -11.32 24.44 -19.70
C VAL A 792 -10.11 23.77 -19.08
N ILE A 793 -9.00 23.70 -19.82
CA ILE A 793 -7.76 23.05 -19.39
C ILE A 793 -6.89 24.06 -18.66
N HIS A 794 -6.33 23.64 -17.53
CA HIS A 794 -5.43 24.43 -16.70
C HIS A 794 -4.11 23.67 -16.42
N PRO A 795 -2.95 24.30 -16.65
CA PRO A 795 -2.80 25.62 -17.25
C PRO A 795 -3.15 25.62 -18.75
N ALA A 796 -3.44 26.80 -19.31
CA ALA A 796 -3.89 26.93 -20.70
C ALA A 796 -2.83 26.51 -21.74
N ASP A 797 -1.56 26.45 -21.34
CA ASP A 797 -0.41 26.00 -22.13
C ASP A 797 0.06 24.59 -21.76
N ALA A 798 -0.80 23.79 -21.12
CA ALA A 798 -0.53 22.38 -20.86
C ALA A 798 -0.12 21.65 -22.14
N SER A 799 0.88 20.78 -22.02
CA SER A 799 1.48 20.04 -23.14
C SER A 799 0.64 18.85 -23.58
N TYR A 800 -0.27 18.38 -22.73
CA TYR A 800 -1.08 17.18 -22.93
C TYR A 800 -2.50 17.52 -23.37
N SER A 801 -3.03 16.73 -24.31
CA SER A 801 -4.38 16.89 -24.87
C SER A 801 -5.16 15.58 -24.94
N ASP A 802 -4.64 14.52 -24.32
CA ASP A 802 -5.21 13.18 -24.21
C ASP A 802 -6.34 13.12 -23.17
N ILE A 803 -7.33 13.99 -23.35
CA ILE A 803 -8.47 14.09 -22.45
C ILE A 803 -9.49 13.01 -22.78
N SER A 804 -9.94 12.31 -21.74
CA SER A 804 -11.00 11.31 -21.84
C SER A 804 -12.08 11.57 -20.80
N PHE A 805 -13.28 11.05 -21.06
CA PHE A 805 -14.44 11.21 -20.20
C PHE A 805 -15.09 9.86 -19.90
N ALA A 806 -15.61 9.73 -18.68
CA ALA A 806 -16.38 8.57 -18.26
C ALA A 806 -17.66 9.00 -17.54
N ILE A 807 -18.71 8.20 -17.72
CA ILE A 807 -19.97 8.30 -16.97
C ILE A 807 -19.95 7.22 -15.91
N THR A 808 -19.87 7.63 -14.65
CA THR A 808 -19.77 6.71 -13.52
C THR A 808 -20.88 6.90 -12.50
N ASP A 809 -21.22 5.89 -11.73
CA ASP A 809 -22.00 6.07 -10.50
C ASP A 809 -21.12 6.68 -9.37
N ASP A 810 -21.69 6.84 -8.18
CA ASP A 810 -20.97 7.35 -7.00
C ASP A 810 -19.89 6.38 -6.46
N LYS A 811 -19.89 5.10 -6.89
CA LYS A 811 -18.83 4.13 -6.57
C LYS A 811 -17.71 4.16 -7.61
N GLY A 812 -17.79 5.06 -8.58
CA GLY A 812 -16.83 5.17 -9.68
C GLY A 812 -17.02 4.12 -10.77
N VAL A 813 -18.09 3.32 -10.77
CA VAL A 813 -18.30 2.28 -11.79
C VAL A 813 -18.89 2.89 -13.05
N VAL A 814 -18.37 2.52 -14.22
CA VAL A 814 -18.91 2.98 -15.51
C VAL A 814 -20.34 2.46 -15.71
N ILE A 815 -21.27 3.37 -16.02
CA ILE A 815 -22.69 3.05 -16.21
C ILE A 815 -23.21 3.57 -17.55
N ASN A 816 -24.33 3.01 -18.01
CA ASN A 816 -24.85 3.24 -19.36
C ASN A 816 -26.05 4.21 -19.43
N ILE A 817 -26.38 4.91 -18.34
CA ILE A 817 -27.55 5.80 -18.27
C ILE A 817 -27.36 7.12 -19.04
N ALA A 818 -26.12 7.43 -19.42
CA ALA A 818 -25.77 8.51 -20.33
C ALA A 818 -24.57 8.10 -21.19
N LYS A 819 -24.32 8.84 -22.27
CA LYS A 819 -23.11 8.71 -23.09
C LYS A 819 -22.45 10.07 -23.31
N THR A 820 -21.14 10.04 -23.53
CA THR A 820 -20.31 11.22 -23.83
C THR A 820 -19.85 11.20 -25.28
N GLU A 821 -19.82 12.36 -25.92
CA GLU A 821 -19.11 12.63 -27.16
C GLU A 821 -18.19 13.83 -26.91
N TYR A 822 -16.88 13.60 -26.88
CA TYR A 822 -15.91 14.69 -26.73
C TYR A 822 -15.63 15.34 -28.09
N LEU A 823 -15.76 16.66 -28.15
CA LEU A 823 -15.50 17.51 -29.30
C LEU A 823 -14.27 18.38 -28.97
N PRO A 824 -13.03 17.91 -29.21
CA PRO A 824 -11.82 18.59 -28.77
C PRO A 824 -11.66 19.98 -29.36
N ASP A 825 -12.00 20.14 -30.65
CA ASP A 825 -11.90 21.41 -31.38
C ASP A 825 -12.86 22.50 -30.84
N GLU A 826 -13.94 22.08 -30.18
CA GLU A 826 -14.93 22.95 -29.55
C GLU A 826 -14.69 23.11 -28.05
N HIS A 827 -13.77 22.35 -27.46
CA HIS A 827 -13.57 22.24 -26.01
C HIS A 827 -14.87 21.92 -25.26
N VAL A 828 -15.62 20.97 -25.78
CA VAL A 828 -16.93 20.56 -25.27
C VAL A 828 -17.01 19.05 -25.15
N VAL A 829 -17.59 18.55 -24.07
CA VAL A 829 -18.12 17.19 -24.00
C VAL A 829 -19.64 17.24 -24.04
N ARG A 830 -20.21 16.63 -25.08
CA ARG A 830 -21.66 16.48 -25.24
C ARG A 830 -22.14 15.27 -24.46
N LEU A 831 -23.05 15.50 -23.53
CA LEU A 831 -23.74 14.46 -22.78
C LEU A 831 -25.09 14.17 -23.42
N THR A 832 -25.41 12.90 -23.64
CA THR A 832 -26.75 12.45 -24.03
C THR A 832 -27.29 11.51 -22.96
N ALA A 833 -28.39 11.89 -22.33
CA ALA A 833 -29.12 11.07 -21.38
C ALA A 833 -29.84 9.93 -22.10
N LEU A 834 -29.77 8.74 -21.50
CA LEU A 834 -30.25 7.48 -22.08
C LEU A 834 -31.20 6.70 -21.16
N GLY A 835 -31.26 7.04 -19.88
CA GLY A 835 -32.15 6.45 -18.88
C GLY A 835 -32.11 7.20 -17.56
N ASP A 836 -33.10 6.95 -16.71
CA ASP A 836 -33.26 7.62 -15.42
C ASP A 836 -32.18 7.20 -14.41
N GLY A 837 -31.72 8.14 -13.58
CA GLY A 837 -30.72 7.90 -12.54
C GLY A 837 -29.80 9.09 -12.29
N THR A 838 -28.79 8.90 -11.45
CA THR A 838 -27.73 9.90 -11.18
C THR A 838 -26.39 9.37 -11.65
N PHE A 839 -25.52 10.26 -12.12
CA PHE A 839 -24.17 9.91 -12.55
C PHE A 839 -23.18 11.05 -12.30
N ARG A 840 -21.89 10.71 -12.32
CA ARG A 840 -20.76 11.63 -12.34
C ARG A 840 -20.12 11.60 -13.72
N LEU A 841 -19.97 12.77 -14.32
CA LEU A 841 -19.07 12.96 -15.45
C LEU A 841 -17.66 13.14 -14.89
N LYS A 842 -16.76 12.20 -15.17
CA LYS A 842 -15.33 12.29 -14.85
C LYS A 842 -14.56 12.76 -16.07
N ALA A 843 -13.62 13.69 -15.88
CA ALA A 843 -12.66 14.12 -16.88
C ALA A 843 -11.25 13.68 -16.44
N MET A 844 -10.55 13.02 -17.35
CA MET A 844 -9.26 12.37 -17.07
C MET A 844 -8.22 12.77 -18.11
N CYS A 845 -6.94 12.69 -17.74
CA CYS A 845 -5.78 12.91 -18.61
C CYS A 845 -4.63 12.04 -18.12
N ASN A 846 -3.83 11.44 -19.01
CA ASN A 846 -2.77 10.55 -18.56
C ASN A 846 -1.50 11.31 -18.15
N ASN A 847 -1.31 12.55 -18.60
CA ASN A 847 -0.10 13.33 -18.29
C ASN A 847 1.21 12.57 -18.56
N GLY A 848 1.23 11.74 -19.60
CA GLY A 848 2.38 10.89 -19.96
C GLY A 848 2.53 9.59 -19.16
N LYS A 849 1.63 9.31 -18.21
CA LYS A 849 1.55 8.04 -17.49
C LYS A 849 0.87 6.94 -18.35
N SER A 850 0.99 5.69 -17.89
CA SER A 850 0.32 4.53 -18.50
C SER A 850 -1.16 4.38 -18.11
N HIS A 851 -1.62 5.15 -17.13
CA HIS A 851 -2.99 5.21 -16.63
C HIS A 851 -3.46 6.66 -16.58
N ALA A 852 -4.75 6.87 -16.37
CA ALA A 852 -5.37 8.19 -16.43
C ALA A 852 -5.48 8.81 -15.04
N ASP A 853 -4.98 10.03 -14.83
CA ASP A 853 -5.29 10.78 -13.63
C ASP A 853 -6.76 11.27 -13.70
N ILE A 854 -7.52 11.12 -12.61
CA ILE A 854 -8.85 11.74 -12.48
C ILE A 854 -8.65 13.20 -12.11
N ILE A 855 -8.79 14.08 -13.10
CA ILE A 855 -8.52 15.51 -12.93
C ILE A 855 -9.72 16.25 -12.35
N SER A 856 -10.94 15.82 -12.71
CA SER A 856 -12.16 16.56 -12.38
C SER A 856 -13.39 15.67 -12.46
N GLN A 857 -14.43 16.03 -11.69
CA GLN A 857 -15.72 15.36 -11.80
C GLN A 857 -16.90 16.29 -11.48
N LYS A 858 -18.08 15.97 -12.03
CA LYS A 858 -19.31 16.75 -11.79
C LYS A 858 -20.57 15.87 -11.82
N GLU A 859 -21.50 16.13 -10.90
CA GLU A 859 -22.75 15.38 -10.75
C GLU A 859 -23.83 15.81 -11.75
N PHE A 860 -24.60 14.82 -12.22
CA PHE A 860 -25.77 14.99 -13.08
C PHE A 860 -26.90 14.05 -12.65
N SER A 861 -28.14 14.41 -12.96
CA SER A 861 -29.31 13.56 -12.77
C SER A 861 -30.20 13.53 -14.00
N VAL A 862 -30.83 12.39 -14.27
CA VAL A 862 -31.73 12.15 -15.40
C VAL A 862 -33.08 11.66 -14.90
N SER A 863 -34.17 12.19 -15.44
CA SER A 863 -35.54 11.73 -15.14
C SER A 863 -36.48 11.76 -16.36
N GLY A 864 -37.46 10.87 -16.41
CA GLY A 864 -38.49 10.85 -17.44
C GLY A 864 -38.12 10.10 -18.74
N LEU A 865 -36.98 9.41 -18.80
CA LEU A 865 -36.56 8.56 -19.92
C LEU A 865 -36.78 7.06 -19.67
N GLY A 866 -37.07 6.66 -18.43
CA GLY A 866 -37.26 5.27 -18.01
C GLY A 866 -35.97 4.57 -17.57
N LYS A 867 -36.11 3.47 -16.82
CA LYS A 867 -34.97 2.69 -16.30
C LYS A 867 -34.23 2.00 -17.45
N ARG A 868 -32.90 2.06 -17.43
CA ARG A 868 -32.04 1.31 -18.36
C ARG A 868 -31.57 0.01 -17.73
N TYR A 869 -31.49 -1.04 -18.54
CA TYR A 869 -31.05 -2.38 -18.12
C TYR A 869 -29.53 -2.53 -18.24
N LEU A 870 -28.97 -3.44 -17.45
CA LEU A 870 -27.58 -3.87 -17.55
C LEU A 870 -27.41 -4.72 -18.82
N ASP A 871 -26.28 -4.54 -19.49
CA ASP A 871 -25.89 -5.33 -20.67
C ASP A 871 -25.04 -6.54 -20.22
N PRO A 872 -25.55 -7.78 -20.34
CA PRO A 872 -24.80 -8.97 -19.91
C PRO A 872 -23.57 -9.25 -20.77
N TYR A 873 -23.48 -8.69 -21.98
CA TYR A 873 -22.39 -8.93 -22.92
C TYR A 873 -21.22 -7.95 -22.72
N SER A 874 -21.46 -6.89 -21.95
CA SER A 874 -20.43 -6.03 -21.36
C SER A 874 -20.04 -6.54 -19.97
N PHE A 875 -18.89 -6.13 -19.46
CA PHE A 875 -18.48 -6.49 -18.10
C PHE A 875 -19.36 -5.78 -17.06
N ILE A 876 -20.03 -6.56 -16.20
CA ILE A 876 -20.83 -6.07 -15.08
C ILE A 876 -19.97 -6.22 -13.81
N TYR A 877 -19.63 -5.10 -13.17
CA TYR A 877 -18.83 -5.13 -11.95
C TYR A 877 -19.63 -5.64 -10.76
N ALA A 878 -18.97 -6.37 -9.86
CA ALA A 878 -19.64 -6.96 -8.71
C ALA A 878 -20.23 -5.89 -7.78
N SER A 879 -19.60 -4.71 -7.68
CA SER A 879 -20.10 -3.57 -6.91
C SER A 879 -21.42 -2.96 -7.41
N GLN A 880 -21.89 -3.34 -8.61
CA GLN A 880 -23.19 -2.96 -9.19
C GLN A 880 -24.34 -3.87 -8.74
N TYR A 881 -24.11 -4.77 -7.78
CA TYR A 881 -25.18 -5.61 -7.23
C TYR A 881 -26.35 -4.74 -6.74
N SER A 882 -27.57 -5.19 -7.02
CA SER A 882 -28.81 -4.52 -6.65
C SER A 882 -29.23 -4.84 -5.22
N MET A 883 -28.92 -6.06 -4.75
CA MET A 883 -29.20 -6.54 -3.40
C MET A 883 -28.14 -7.55 -2.98
N GLY A 884 -27.76 -7.57 -1.70
CA GLY A 884 -26.80 -8.53 -1.17
C GLY A 884 -26.93 -8.67 0.34
N SER A 885 -26.12 -9.55 0.92
CA SER A 885 -26.03 -9.72 2.37
C SER A 885 -25.26 -8.56 3.03
N ASP A 886 -25.60 -8.24 4.28
CA ASP A 886 -25.05 -7.09 5.02
C ASP A 886 -23.54 -7.23 5.33
N ASN A 887 -22.97 -8.42 5.18
CA ASN A 887 -21.58 -8.77 5.49
C ASN A 887 -20.62 -8.68 4.29
N LEU A 888 -21.07 -8.18 3.15
CA LEU A 888 -20.21 -7.93 1.98
C LEU A 888 -19.35 -6.69 2.19
N THR A 889 -18.12 -6.71 1.65
CA THR A 889 -17.21 -5.55 1.70
C THR A 889 -16.67 -5.22 0.31
N CYS A 890 -16.09 -4.02 0.16
CA CYS A 890 -15.36 -3.69 -1.06
C CYS A 890 -14.26 -4.71 -1.35
N GLY A 891 -14.21 -5.20 -2.58
CA GLY A 891 -13.08 -5.90 -3.16
C GLY A 891 -12.28 -4.96 -4.06
N ASN A 892 -11.10 -5.39 -4.48
CA ASN A 892 -10.24 -4.61 -5.39
C ASN A 892 -10.90 -4.47 -6.77
N GLU A 893 -10.42 -3.53 -7.58
CA GLU A 893 -10.87 -3.32 -8.96
C GLU A 893 -12.41 -3.24 -9.08
N LYS A 894 -13.05 -2.54 -8.13
CA LYS A 894 -14.52 -2.37 -8.06
C LYS A 894 -15.27 -3.69 -7.85
N GLY A 895 -14.59 -4.71 -7.35
CA GLY A 895 -15.15 -6.00 -6.98
C GLY A 895 -15.83 -6.00 -5.61
N ILE A 896 -16.24 -7.19 -5.16
CA ILE A 896 -16.81 -7.45 -3.84
C ILE A 896 -16.07 -8.60 -3.17
N ALA A 897 -15.87 -8.49 -1.87
CA ALA A 897 -15.32 -9.53 -1.02
C ALA A 897 -16.40 -10.14 -0.13
N THR A 898 -16.42 -11.47 -0.03
CA THR A 898 -17.31 -12.23 0.86
C THR A 898 -16.63 -12.51 2.21
N PRO A 899 -17.38 -12.77 3.29
CA PRO A 899 -16.83 -13.08 4.61
C PRO A 899 -16.20 -14.49 4.68
N TRP A 900 -15.37 -14.72 5.71
CA TRP A 900 -14.66 -16.00 5.91
C TRP A 900 -15.56 -17.19 6.24
N ASP A 901 -16.46 -17.06 7.22
CA ASP A 901 -17.20 -18.20 7.79
C ASP A 901 -18.73 -18.01 7.78
N GLU A 902 -19.21 -17.05 6.99
CA GLU A 902 -20.64 -16.75 6.87
C GLU A 902 -21.13 -16.97 5.44
N LYS A 903 -22.40 -17.37 5.32
CA LYS A 903 -23.05 -17.37 4.01
C LYS A 903 -23.32 -15.94 3.58
N SER A 904 -23.04 -15.66 2.32
CA SER A 904 -23.30 -14.36 1.71
C SER A 904 -23.88 -14.55 0.31
N TYR A 905 -24.68 -13.59 -0.12
CA TYR A 905 -25.21 -13.60 -1.48
C TYR A 905 -25.23 -12.20 -2.08
N MET A 906 -25.25 -12.13 -3.41
CA MET A 906 -25.42 -10.89 -4.16
C MET A 906 -26.31 -11.14 -5.38
N VAL A 907 -27.12 -10.16 -5.75
CA VAL A 907 -28.12 -10.25 -6.82
C VAL A 907 -28.01 -9.02 -7.72
N PHE A 908 -28.00 -9.26 -9.02
CA PHE A 908 -27.97 -8.27 -10.08
C PHE A 908 -29.32 -8.31 -10.80
N GLU A 909 -30.12 -7.25 -10.65
CA GLU A 909 -31.44 -7.14 -11.28
C GLU A 909 -31.38 -6.39 -12.60
N GLY A 910 -32.35 -6.65 -13.47
CA GLY A 910 -32.55 -5.85 -14.69
C GLY A 910 -31.43 -6.04 -15.71
N ILE A 911 -31.00 -7.29 -15.93
CA ILE A 911 -30.03 -7.66 -16.97
C ILE A 911 -30.80 -8.06 -18.21
N ASP A 912 -30.59 -7.39 -19.34
CA ASP A 912 -31.29 -7.67 -20.59
C ASP A 912 -30.46 -8.55 -21.53
N PHE A 913 -30.75 -9.85 -21.53
CA PHE A 913 -30.13 -10.83 -22.41
C PHE A 913 -30.64 -10.79 -23.86
N GLY A 914 -31.66 -9.97 -24.14
CA GLY A 914 -32.33 -9.97 -25.44
C GLY A 914 -32.94 -11.34 -25.78
N LYS A 915 -33.25 -11.57 -27.06
CA LYS A 915 -33.93 -12.81 -27.50
C LYS A 915 -32.98 -14.01 -27.59
N ASN A 916 -31.72 -13.78 -27.94
CA ASN A 916 -30.76 -14.84 -28.23
C ASN A 916 -30.27 -15.49 -26.93
N GLY A 917 -29.97 -14.66 -25.94
CA GLY A 917 -29.56 -15.12 -24.62
C GLY A 917 -28.18 -15.75 -24.57
N SER A 918 -27.76 -16.13 -23.37
CA SER A 918 -26.50 -16.85 -23.15
C SER A 918 -26.61 -17.79 -21.94
N ASP A 919 -25.86 -18.89 -22.01
CA ASP A 919 -25.63 -19.83 -20.92
C ASP A 919 -24.15 -19.88 -20.50
N LYS A 920 -23.27 -19.08 -21.12
CA LYS A 920 -21.85 -19.04 -20.80
C LYS A 920 -21.52 -17.77 -20.05
N ILE A 921 -21.09 -17.92 -18.80
CA ILE A 921 -20.71 -16.82 -17.92
C ILE A 921 -19.22 -16.91 -17.60
N THR A 922 -18.51 -15.80 -17.74
CA THR A 922 -17.10 -15.65 -17.34
C THR A 922 -17.02 -14.80 -16.09
N ILE A 923 -16.32 -15.29 -15.07
CA ILE A 923 -16.23 -14.67 -13.75
C ILE A 923 -14.75 -14.58 -13.36
N PRO A 924 -14.20 -13.37 -13.14
CA PRO A 924 -12.89 -13.20 -12.52
C PRO A 924 -12.98 -13.35 -11.00
N ILE A 925 -12.27 -14.34 -10.46
CA ILE A 925 -12.31 -14.72 -9.04
C ILE A 925 -10.90 -14.67 -8.45
N PHE A 926 -10.78 -14.16 -7.22
CA PHE A 926 -9.60 -14.32 -6.38
C PHE A 926 -9.99 -15.12 -5.13
N GLU A 927 -9.34 -16.28 -4.96
CA GLU A 927 -9.57 -17.21 -3.84
C GLU A 927 -8.35 -17.23 -2.89
N PHE A 928 -8.54 -17.59 -1.61
CA PHE A 928 -7.53 -17.40 -0.55
C PHE A 928 -6.86 -18.67 -0.02
N LEU A 929 -7.42 -19.85 -0.25
CA LEU A 929 -7.11 -21.07 0.51
C LEU A 929 -6.43 -22.17 -0.32
N ASN A 930 -6.12 -21.95 -1.60
CA ASN A 930 -5.56 -22.96 -2.50
C ASN A 930 -6.34 -24.28 -2.49
N THR A 931 -7.66 -24.18 -2.30
CA THR A 931 -8.60 -25.31 -2.28
C THR A 931 -9.79 -24.98 -3.17
N PRO A 932 -10.49 -25.96 -3.75
CA PRO A 932 -11.64 -25.70 -4.62
C PRO A 932 -12.69 -24.79 -3.96
N LEU A 933 -12.97 -23.65 -4.59
CA LEU A 933 -14.03 -22.73 -4.16
C LEU A 933 -15.36 -23.17 -4.76
N LEU A 934 -16.25 -23.60 -3.88
CA LEU A 934 -17.62 -23.97 -4.25
C LEU A 934 -18.56 -22.78 -4.04
N PHE A 935 -19.36 -22.48 -5.05
CA PHE A 935 -20.37 -21.42 -5.01
C PHE A 935 -21.54 -21.75 -5.93
N GLU A 936 -22.67 -21.07 -5.73
CA GLU A 936 -23.89 -21.31 -6.50
C GLU A 936 -24.24 -20.10 -7.37
N ILE A 937 -24.71 -20.35 -8.59
CA ILE A 937 -25.26 -19.34 -9.50
C ILE A 937 -26.76 -19.55 -9.64
N TRP A 938 -27.54 -18.48 -9.55
CA TRP A 938 -29.00 -18.49 -9.51
C TRP A 938 -29.60 -17.52 -10.53
N GLU A 939 -30.78 -17.85 -11.03
CA GLU A 939 -31.70 -16.90 -11.67
C GLU A 939 -32.69 -16.45 -10.58
N GLY A 940 -32.61 -15.19 -10.17
CA GLY A 940 -33.31 -14.67 -8.99
C GLY A 940 -32.47 -14.64 -7.72
N THR A 941 -33.09 -14.24 -6.62
CA THR A 941 -32.45 -14.17 -5.30
C THR A 941 -32.15 -15.57 -4.76
N PRO A 942 -30.89 -15.89 -4.38
CA PRO A 942 -30.57 -17.18 -3.80
C PRO A 942 -31.49 -17.54 -2.62
N PHE A 943 -31.91 -18.81 -2.56
CA PHE A 943 -32.78 -19.38 -1.51
C PHE A 943 -34.25 -18.92 -1.50
N GLU A 944 -34.67 -18.03 -2.39
CA GLU A 944 -36.09 -17.69 -2.54
C GLU A 944 -36.86 -18.76 -3.32
N LYS A 945 -38.15 -18.89 -3.01
CA LYS A 945 -39.01 -19.97 -3.55
C LYS A 945 -39.20 -19.90 -5.07
N GLU A 946 -39.10 -18.70 -5.65
CA GLU A 946 -39.32 -18.46 -7.09
C GLU A 946 -38.02 -18.47 -7.91
N SER A 947 -36.87 -18.53 -7.24
CA SER A 947 -35.55 -18.53 -7.87
C SER A 947 -35.13 -19.92 -8.34
N ILE A 948 -34.35 -19.96 -9.42
CA ILE A 948 -33.88 -21.21 -10.04
C ILE A 948 -32.37 -21.30 -9.87
N LYS A 949 -31.87 -22.39 -9.25
CA LYS A 949 -30.42 -22.64 -9.22
C LYS A 949 -29.94 -23.04 -10.61
N LEU A 950 -29.04 -22.25 -11.19
CA LEU A 950 -28.51 -22.43 -12.53
C LEU A 950 -27.27 -23.32 -12.54
N LEU A 951 -26.42 -23.26 -11.52
CA LEU A 951 -25.19 -24.05 -11.45
C LEU A 951 -24.67 -24.18 -10.00
N ASP A 952 -24.14 -25.35 -9.66
CA ASP A 952 -23.20 -25.55 -8.55
C ASP A 952 -21.78 -25.48 -9.14
N ALA A 953 -21.11 -24.33 -8.96
CA ALA A 953 -19.83 -24.04 -9.57
C ALA A 953 -18.65 -24.46 -8.67
N SER A 954 -17.57 -24.92 -9.29
CA SER A 954 -16.28 -25.22 -8.64
C SER A 954 -15.18 -24.43 -9.35
N TYR A 955 -14.44 -23.62 -8.60
CA TYR A 955 -13.29 -22.88 -9.08
C TYR A 955 -12.01 -23.46 -8.45
N GLU A 956 -11.06 -23.88 -9.29
CA GLU A 956 -9.93 -24.73 -8.88
C GLU A 956 -8.55 -24.13 -9.20
N LYS A 957 -8.49 -22.91 -9.75
CA LYS A 957 -7.20 -22.27 -10.02
C LYS A 957 -6.49 -21.94 -8.71
N PRO A 958 -5.14 -22.04 -8.67
CA PRO A 958 -4.37 -21.69 -7.49
C PRO A 958 -4.56 -20.21 -7.15
N SER A 959 -4.53 -19.89 -5.85
CA SER A 959 -4.53 -18.52 -5.36
C SER A 959 -3.30 -17.77 -5.87
N ILE A 960 -3.52 -16.58 -6.41
CA ILE A 960 -2.49 -15.57 -6.62
C ILE A 960 -2.96 -14.35 -5.83
N TRP A 961 -2.16 -13.93 -4.85
CA TRP A 961 -2.56 -12.86 -3.92
C TRP A 961 -3.02 -11.61 -4.68
N ASN A 962 -4.15 -11.06 -4.25
CA ASN A 962 -4.73 -9.83 -4.78
C ASN A 962 -5.05 -9.85 -6.28
N THR A 963 -5.10 -11.03 -6.94
CA THR A 963 -5.17 -11.14 -8.39
C THR A 963 -6.39 -11.95 -8.82
N TYR A 964 -7.27 -11.33 -9.61
CA TYR A 964 -8.41 -12.00 -10.22
C TYR A 964 -7.95 -12.89 -11.38
N GLN A 965 -8.44 -14.13 -11.44
CA GLN A 965 -8.26 -14.99 -12.61
C GLN A 965 -9.63 -15.39 -13.14
N GLU A 966 -9.79 -15.28 -14.46
CA GLU A 966 -11.06 -15.54 -15.13
C GLU A 966 -11.34 -17.04 -15.26
N GLU A 967 -12.56 -17.48 -14.98
CA GLU A 967 -13.03 -18.83 -15.29
C GLU A 967 -14.40 -18.75 -15.99
N THR A 968 -14.63 -19.62 -16.97
CA THR A 968 -15.87 -19.64 -17.74
C THR A 968 -16.70 -20.86 -17.43
N PHE A 969 -17.96 -20.64 -17.05
CA PHE A 969 -18.91 -21.66 -16.65
C PHE A 969 -20.07 -21.75 -17.64
N THR A 970 -20.60 -22.96 -17.83
CA THR A 970 -21.82 -23.20 -18.62
C THR A 970 -22.98 -23.47 -17.67
N LEU A 971 -24.02 -22.66 -17.75
CA LEU A 971 -25.23 -22.72 -16.93
C LEU A 971 -26.19 -23.81 -17.41
N ASN A 972 -26.99 -24.37 -16.49
CA ASN A 972 -27.98 -25.40 -16.84
C ASN A 972 -29.18 -24.88 -17.65
N LYS A 973 -29.27 -23.56 -17.85
CA LYS A 973 -30.35 -22.89 -18.58
C LYS A 973 -29.79 -21.67 -19.32
N LYS A 974 -30.15 -21.53 -20.59
CA LYS A 974 -29.90 -20.32 -21.39
C LYS A 974 -30.84 -19.19 -20.94
N LEU A 975 -30.26 -18.09 -20.48
CA LEU A 975 -31.00 -16.92 -19.99
C LEU A 975 -31.39 -16.01 -21.15
N LYS A 976 -32.63 -15.55 -21.19
CA LYS A 976 -33.21 -14.71 -22.26
C LYS A 976 -34.09 -13.62 -21.66
N GLY A 977 -34.25 -12.52 -22.40
CA GLY A 977 -35.01 -11.35 -21.98
C GLY A 977 -34.40 -10.65 -20.77
N VAL A 978 -35.21 -9.86 -20.08
CA VAL A 978 -34.81 -9.19 -18.84
C VAL A 978 -34.97 -10.16 -17.66
N THR A 979 -33.87 -10.47 -16.98
CA THR A 979 -33.88 -11.34 -15.78
C THR A 979 -32.85 -10.84 -14.76
N SER A 980 -32.65 -11.62 -13.70
CA SER A 980 -31.70 -11.34 -12.62
C SER A 980 -30.73 -12.50 -12.42
N ILE A 981 -29.50 -12.19 -12.05
CA ILE A 981 -28.46 -13.17 -11.71
C ILE A 981 -28.09 -13.04 -10.23
N GLY A 982 -28.11 -14.15 -9.50
CA GLY A 982 -27.70 -14.24 -8.10
C GLY A 982 -26.48 -15.13 -7.91
N PHE A 983 -25.60 -14.78 -6.98
CA PHE A 983 -24.49 -15.61 -6.55
C PHE A 983 -24.58 -15.86 -5.05
N SER A 984 -24.21 -17.06 -4.61
CA SER A 984 -24.19 -17.47 -3.21
C SER A 984 -22.87 -18.15 -2.86
N PHE A 985 -22.26 -17.69 -1.76
CA PHE A 985 -20.97 -18.15 -1.25
C PHE A 985 -21.11 -18.60 0.20
N SER A 986 -20.23 -19.53 0.59
CA SER A 986 -20.16 -20.06 1.97
C SER A 986 -18.81 -19.84 2.64
N ARG A 987 -17.88 -19.17 1.94
CA ARG A 987 -16.55 -18.81 2.43
C ARG A 987 -16.00 -17.60 1.67
N LYS A 988 -14.86 -17.07 2.14
CA LYS A 988 -14.22 -15.87 1.57
C LYS A 988 -13.74 -16.10 0.14
N ALA A 989 -14.11 -15.17 -0.72
CA ALA A 989 -13.65 -15.00 -2.08
C ALA A 989 -13.82 -13.54 -2.49
N HIS A 990 -12.99 -13.07 -3.41
CA HIS A 990 -13.18 -11.79 -4.07
C HIS A 990 -13.70 -12.05 -5.48
N ILE A 991 -14.70 -11.28 -5.90
CA ILE A 991 -15.31 -11.39 -7.24
C ILE A 991 -15.26 -10.01 -7.87
N LYS A 992 -14.65 -9.91 -9.05
CA LYS A 992 -14.55 -8.64 -9.76
C LYS A 992 -15.89 -8.25 -10.39
N GLY A 993 -16.61 -9.23 -10.89
CA GLY A 993 -17.82 -9.06 -11.70
C GLY A 993 -18.05 -10.27 -12.58
N PHE A 994 -18.79 -10.10 -13.66
CA PHE A 994 -19.00 -11.14 -14.66
C PHE A 994 -19.38 -10.56 -16.02
N SER A 995 -19.24 -11.36 -17.06
CA SER A 995 -19.80 -11.11 -18.38
C SER A 995 -20.31 -12.41 -18.97
N PHE A 996 -21.26 -12.32 -19.89
CA PHE A 996 -21.73 -13.45 -20.67
C PHE A 996 -21.10 -13.45 -22.05
N ALA A 997 -20.83 -14.64 -22.58
CA ALA A 997 -20.45 -14.76 -23.98
C ALA A 997 -21.63 -14.30 -24.84
N ASP A 998 -21.39 -13.35 -25.73
CA ASP A 998 -22.34 -13.03 -26.78
C ASP A 998 -22.47 -14.25 -27.69
N ALA A 999 -23.67 -14.83 -27.72
CA ALA A 999 -23.99 -15.89 -28.65
C ALA A 999 -24.13 -15.26 -30.03
N SER A 1000 -23.01 -14.97 -30.70
CA SER A 1000 -23.05 -14.51 -32.09
C SER A 1000 -23.80 -15.57 -32.90
N VAL A 1001 -24.96 -15.16 -33.43
CA VAL A 1001 -25.80 -15.92 -34.36
C VAL A 1001 -24.97 -16.48 -35.50
N ALA A 1002 -23.81 -15.88 -35.82
CA ALA A 1002 -22.93 -16.33 -36.89
C ALA A 1002 -22.58 -17.81 -36.82
N TYR A 1003 -22.06 -18.31 -35.69
CA TYR A 1003 -21.39 -19.61 -35.68
C TYR A 1003 -22.19 -20.73 -35.01
N GLU A 1004 -23.40 -20.44 -34.54
CA GLU A 1004 -24.32 -21.44 -33.98
C GLU A 1004 -25.24 -22.05 -35.06
N LYS A 1005 -25.89 -23.15 -34.70
CA LYS A 1005 -26.90 -23.79 -35.56
C LYS A 1005 -28.20 -23.03 -35.42
N ASN A 1006 -28.58 -22.28 -36.46
CA ASN A 1006 -29.76 -21.43 -36.49
C ASN A 1006 -30.92 -22.14 -37.18
N HIS A 1007 -31.98 -22.42 -36.41
CA HIS A 1007 -33.21 -22.99 -36.95
C HIS A 1007 -34.02 -21.90 -37.65
N VAL A 1008 -34.40 -22.14 -38.91
CA VAL A 1008 -34.96 -21.10 -39.79
C VAL A 1008 -36.38 -20.72 -39.39
N ASN A 1009 -37.09 -21.62 -38.69
CA ASN A 1009 -38.36 -21.30 -38.07
C ASN A 1009 -38.23 -20.38 -36.83
N GLU A 1010 -37.02 -20.14 -36.33
CA GLU A 1010 -36.75 -19.14 -35.28
C GLU A 1010 -36.34 -17.77 -35.86
N CYS A 1011 -36.37 -17.59 -37.19
CA CYS A 1011 -35.97 -16.35 -37.85
C CYS A 1011 -36.73 -15.11 -37.34
N GLU A 1012 -36.02 -13.98 -37.32
CA GLU A 1012 -36.51 -12.72 -36.78
C GLU A 1012 -37.55 -12.06 -37.69
N ASN A 1013 -37.31 -12.08 -39.00
CA ASN A 1013 -38.27 -11.62 -39.99
C ASN A 1013 -38.33 -12.59 -41.17
N ILE A 1014 -39.55 -12.97 -41.54
CA ILE A 1014 -39.86 -13.73 -42.75
C ILE A 1014 -40.89 -12.95 -43.56
N TYR A 1015 -40.58 -12.71 -44.83
CA TYR A 1015 -41.48 -11.99 -45.75
C TYR A 1015 -41.45 -12.67 -47.11
N GLY A 1016 -42.61 -12.93 -47.71
CA GLY A 1016 -42.70 -13.51 -49.05
C GLY A 1016 -44.09 -13.99 -49.43
N ASP A 1017 -44.24 -14.40 -50.69
CA ASP A 1017 -45.54 -14.68 -51.29
C ASP A 1017 -46.03 -16.11 -51.03
N THR A 1018 -45.12 -17.08 -50.75
CA THR A 1018 -45.49 -18.50 -50.59
C THR A 1018 -44.49 -19.26 -49.70
N TYR A 1019 -44.91 -19.61 -48.48
CA TYR A 1019 -44.21 -20.50 -47.54
C TYR A 1019 -45.19 -20.97 -46.44
N GLU A 1020 -44.86 -22.05 -45.72
CA GLU A 1020 -45.57 -22.54 -44.53
C GLU A 1020 -44.55 -22.78 -43.41
N LYS A 1021 -44.77 -22.18 -42.24
CA LYS A 1021 -43.82 -22.22 -41.11
C LYS A 1021 -44.33 -23.21 -40.06
N GLU A 1022 -43.51 -24.21 -39.73
CA GLU A 1022 -43.82 -25.28 -38.77
C GLU A 1022 -42.79 -25.31 -37.61
N GLU A 1023 -42.98 -26.21 -36.65
CA GLU A 1023 -42.12 -26.34 -35.45
C GLU A 1023 -40.69 -26.83 -35.74
N ASP A 1024 -40.42 -27.45 -36.89
CA ASP A 1024 -39.12 -28.06 -37.22
C ASP A 1024 -38.43 -27.47 -38.47
N ALA A 1025 -39.18 -26.85 -39.37
CA ALA A 1025 -38.66 -26.22 -40.58
C ALA A 1025 -39.65 -25.22 -41.20
N VAL A 1026 -39.23 -24.54 -42.27
CA VAL A 1026 -40.11 -23.77 -43.15
C VAL A 1026 -40.23 -24.48 -44.49
N TYR A 1027 -41.46 -24.82 -44.86
CA TYR A 1027 -41.81 -25.63 -46.01
C TYR A 1027 -42.37 -24.78 -47.15
N GLY A 1028 -42.27 -25.31 -48.37
CA GLY A 1028 -42.91 -24.75 -49.55
C GLY A 1028 -42.40 -23.36 -49.92
N ILE A 1029 -41.12 -23.06 -49.65
CA ILE A 1029 -40.50 -21.76 -49.92
C ILE A 1029 -40.47 -21.54 -51.44
N GLY A 1030 -41.35 -20.65 -51.90
CA GLY A 1030 -41.60 -20.35 -53.29
C GLY A 1030 -41.14 -18.96 -53.70
N ASN A 1031 -42.05 -18.18 -54.30
CA ASN A 1031 -41.71 -16.89 -54.89
C ASN A 1031 -41.44 -15.80 -53.83
N ASN A 1032 -40.33 -15.10 -53.98
CA ASN A 1032 -39.95 -13.89 -53.25
C ASN A 1032 -39.90 -14.03 -51.72
N VAL A 1033 -39.46 -15.17 -51.20
CA VAL A 1033 -39.33 -15.37 -49.75
C VAL A 1033 -37.96 -14.91 -49.28
N THR A 1034 -37.92 -14.10 -48.22
CA THR A 1034 -36.68 -13.64 -47.57
C THR A 1034 -36.75 -13.94 -46.08
N PHE A 1035 -35.67 -14.53 -45.56
CA PHE A 1035 -35.42 -14.71 -44.13
C PHE A 1035 -34.29 -13.77 -43.72
N SER A 1036 -34.51 -12.87 -42.77
CA SER A 1036 -33.46 -11.94 -42.30
C SER A 1036 -33.09 -12.17 -40.84
N TYR A 1037 -31.82 -11.89 -40.53
CA TYR A 1037 -31.21 -11.98 -39.21
C TYR A 1037 -30.39 -10.71 -38.96
N ASP A 1038 -30.73 -9.96 -37.93
CA ASP A 1038 -30.12 -8.67 -37.64
C ASP A 1038 -28.86 -8.82 -36.77
N LYS A 1039 -27.91 -7.90 -36.93
CA LYS A 1039 -26.67 -7.78 -36.11
C LYS A 1039 -25.87 -9.07 -35.96
N VAL A 1040 -25.45 -9.66 -37.08
CA VAL A 1040 -24.63 -10.88 -37.08
C VAL A 1040 -23.15 -10.52 -37.14
N ASP A 1041 -22.37 -10.92 -36.14
CA ASP A 1041 -20.94 -10.63 -36.05
C ASP A 1041 -20.06 -11.78 -36.56
N PHE A 1042 -19.30 -11.51 -37.62
CA PHE A 1042 -18.31 -12.41 -38.20
C PHE A 1042 -16.86 -11.95 -37.94
N VAL A 1043 -16.56 -11.42 -36.75
CA VAL A 1043 -15.21 -10.93 -36.39
C VAL A 1043 -14.10 -11.94 -36.68
N ASP A 1044 -14.34 -13.25 -36.48
CA ASP A 1044 -13.37 -14.33 -36.73
C ASP A 1044 -13.32 -14.79 -38.20
N GLY A 1045 -14.13 -14.18 -39.06
CA GLY A 1045 -14.30 -14.56 -40.46
C GLY A 1045 -15.14 -15.82 -40.68
N VAL A 1046 -15.64 -15.97 -41.89
CA VAL A 1046 -16.39 -17.16 -42.33
C VAL A 1046 -15.76 -17.72 -43.59
N THR A 1047 -15.47 -19.02 -43.56
CA THR A 1047 -15.04 -19.77 -44.75
C THR A 1047 -16.20 -20.52 -45.37
N LYS A 1048 -17.14 -21.04 -44.56
CA LYS A 1048 -18.22 -21.90 -45.03
C LYS A 1048 -19.60 -21.56 -44.45
N LEU A 1049 -20.63 -21.92 -45.20
CA LEU A 1049 -22.02 -21.93 -44.77
C LEU A 1049 -22.60 -23.34 -44.97
N VAL A 1050 -23.12 -23.91 -43.90
CA VAL A 1050 -23.86 -25.17 -43.91
C VAL A 1050 -25.35 -24.88 -43.96
N ILE A 1051 -26.06 -25.48 -44.90
CA ILE A 1051 -27.52 -25.38 -45.03
C ILE A 1051 -28.11 -26.78 -44.94
N CYS A 1052 -29.13 -26.96 -44.11
CA CYS A 1052 -29.96 -28.15 -44.06
C CYS A 1052 -31.32 -27.87 -44.67
N GLY A 1053 -31.60 -28.52 -45.80
CA GLY A 1053 -32.83 -28.32 -46.56
C GLY A 1053 -33.07 -29.40 -47.59
N ARG A 1054 -34.14 -29.26 -48.37
CA ARG A 1054 -34.47 -30.14 -49.49
C ARG A 1054 -35.16 -29.38 -50.62
N THR A 1055 -35.06 -29.90 -51.84
CA THR A 1055 -35.69 -29.31 -53.02
C THR A 1055 -36.00 -30.38 -54.07
N GLU A 1056 -37.15 -30.23 -54.72
CA GLU A 1056 -37.55 -31.06 -55.86
C GLU A 1056 -37.00 -30.55 -57.20
N LEU A 1057 -36.27 -29.44 -57.21
CA LEU A 1057 -35.62 -28.90 -58.41
C LEU A 1057 -34.25 -29.55 -58.61
N ASP A 1058 -33.80 -29.65 -59.88
CA ASP A 1058 -32.45 -30.10 -60.19
C ASP A 1058 -31.40 -29.28 -59.42
N ASN A 1059 -31.60 -27.96 -59.33
CA ASN A 1059 -30.93 -27.05 -58.39
C ASN A 1059 -31.89 -25.92 -57.97
N ASN A 1060 -31.81 -25.50 -56.71
CA ASN A 1060 -32.49 -24.33 -56.18
C ASN A 1060 -31.48 -23.26 -55.78
N THR A 1061 -31.54 -22.09 -56.42
CA THR A 1061 -30.70 -20.94 -56.11
C THR A 1061 -31.16 -20.26 -54.81
N ILE A 1062 -30.21 -19.98 -53.91
CA ILE A 1062 -30.39 -19.24 -52.66
C ILE A 1062 -29.43 -18.06 -52.66
N HIS A 1063 -29.96 -16.84 -52.53
CA HIS A 1063 -29.14 -15.63 -52.40
C HIS A 1063 -28.91 -15.33 -50.92
N VAL A 1064 -27.66 -15.38 -50.48
CA VAL A 1064 -27.27 -14.99 -49.11
C VAL A 1064 -26.69 -13.58 -49.16
N ARG A 1065 -27.42 -12.62 -48.60
CA ARG A 1065 -27.06 -11.20 -48.59
C ARG A 1065 -26.54 -10.83 -47.21
N PHE A 1066 -25.45 -10.07 -47.18
CA PHE A 1066 -24.86 -9.48 -45.98
C PHE A 1066 -24.87 -7.95 -46.16
N ARG A 1067 -25.49 -7.20 -45.25
CA ARG A 1067 -25.61 -5.74 -45.30
C ARG A 1067 -25.08 -5.10 -44.02
N ASN A 1068 -24.25 -4.06 -44.15
CA ASN A 1068 -23.79 -3.18 -43.07
C ASN A 1068 -23.74 -1.74 -43.60
N GLY A 1069 -24.67 -0.87 -43.16
CA GLY A 1069 -24.86 0.45 -43.75
C GLY A 1069 -25.02 0.40 -45.27
N ASP A 1070 -24.14 1.10 -45.99
CA ASP A 1070 -24.09 1.11 -47.47
C ASP A 1070 -23.34 -0.10 -48.08
N ARG A 1071 -22.65 -0.91 -47.26
CA ARG A 1071 -21.92 -2.10 -47.74
C ARG A 1071 -22.87 -3.28 -47.89
N ILE A 1072 -23.01 -3.80 -49.10
CA ILE A 1072 -23.80 -5.00 -49.40
C ILE A 1072 -22.92 -6.03 -50.11
N VAL A 1073 -22.85 -7.25 -49.55
CA VAL A 1073 -22.20 -8.42 -50.17
C VAL A 1073 -23.27 -9.46 -50.44
N ASN A 1074 -23.35 -9.98 -51.67
CA ASN A 1074 -24.28 -11.08 -52.00
C ASN A 1074 -23.47 -12.31 -52.41
N LYS A 1075 -23.83 -13.47 -51.85
CA LYS A 1075 -23.33 -14.79 -52.25
C LYS A 1075 -24.50 -15.59 -52.83
N ILE A 1076 -24.21 -16.41 -53.82
CA ILE A 1076 -25.21 -17.25 -54.48
C ILE A 1076 -24.84 -18.70 -54.20
N ILE A 1077 -25.81 -19.45 -53.69
CA ILE A 1077 -25.68 -20.86 -53.36
C ILE A 1077 -26.63 -21.64 -54.25
N GLU A 1078 -26.13 -22.71 -54.86
CA GLU A 1078 -26.94 -23.66 -55.61
C GLU A 1078 -27.16 -24.91 -54.77
N PHE A 1079 -28.39 -25.15 -54.33
CA PHE A 1079 -28.75 -26.33 -53.57
C PHE A 1079 -29.27 -27.43 -54.50
N PRO A 1080 -28.56 -28.56 -54.67
CA PRO A 1080 -28.94 -29.60 -55.62
C PRO A 1080 -30.14 -30.40 -55.13
N TYR A 1081 -30.83 -31.06 -56.07
CA TYR A 1081 -31.96 -31.97 -55.80
C TYR A 1081 -31.76 -32.87 -54.58
N SER A 1082 -32.78 -32.92 -53.71
CA SER A 1082 -32.86 -33.86 -52.61
C SER A 1082 -34.30 -34.11 -52.18
N GLU A 1083 -34.69 -35.38 -52.00
CA GLU A 1083 -36.01 -35.76 -51.46
C GLU A 1083 -36.07 -35.68 -49.92
N GLN A 1084 -34.92 -35.79 -49.26
CA GLN A 1084 -34.79 -35.73 -47.80
C GLN A 1084 -34.06 -34.45 -47.38
N PHE A 1085 -34.29 -33.99 -46.15
CA PHE A 1085 -33.46 -32.93 -45.58
C PHE A 1085 -32.01 -33.41 -45.49
N ILE A 1086 -31.13 -32.72 -46.20
CA ILE A 1086 -29.70 -33.03 -46.20
C ILE A 1086 -28.90 -31.78 -45.85
N GLU A 1087 -27.75 -31.99 -45.23
CA GLU A 1087 -26.78 -30.94 -44.97
C GLU A 1087 -25.87 -30.78 -46.18
N ARG A 1088 -25.65 -29.54 -46.60
CA ARG A 1088 -24.71 -29.17 -47.65
C ARG A 1088 -23.83 -28.03 -47.18
N GLU A 1089 -22.53 -28.16 -47.42
CA GLU A 1089 -21.54 -27.12 -47.14
C GLU A 1089 -21.24 -26.32 -48.40
N TYR A 1090 -21.10 -25.00 -48.24
CA TYR A 1090 -20.80 -24.05 -49.30
C TYR A 1090 -19.68 -23.13 -48.87
N ASP A 1091 -18.69 -22.91 -49.74
CA ASP A 1091 -17.64 -21.93 -49.49
C ASP A 1091 -18.18 -20.51 -49.72
N ILE A 1092 -18.04 -19.64 -48.72
CA ILE A 1092 -18.58 -18.27 -48.80
C ILE A 1092 -17.56 -17.17 -48.50
N CYS A 1093 -16.26 -17.50 -48.45
CA CYS A 1093 -15.08 -16.67 -48.12
C CYS A 1093 -15.22 -15.15 -48.32
N ASP A 1094 -14.46 -14.37 -47.56
CA ASP A 1094 -14.42 -12.88 -47.58
C ASP A 1094 -15.58 -12.19 -46.83
N ILE A 1095 -16.18 -12.88 -45.86
CA ILE A 1095 -17.14 -12.30 -44.91
C ILE A 1095 -16.45 -12.17 -43.55
N THR A 1096 -16.20 -10.93 -43.12
CA THR A 1096 -15.62 -10.58 -41.82
C THR A 1096 -16.30 -9.32 -41.25
N GLY A 1097 -16.34 -9.22 -39.92
CA GLY A 1097 -16.90 -8.09 -39.17
C GLY A 1097 -18.42 -8.16 -38.97
N MET A 1098 -18.97 -7.13 -38.32
CA MET A 1098 -20.39 -6.99 -38.02
C MET A 1098 -21.23 -6.71 -39.28
N TYR A 1099 -22.40 -7.33 -39.40
CA TYR A 1099 -23.41 -6.98 -40.41
C TYR A 1099 -24.76 -6.68 -39.77
N ASP A 1100 -25.37 -5.56 -40.16
CA ASP A 1100 -26.68 -5.13 -39.70
C ASP A 1100 -27.79 -6.12 -40.07
N ASP A 1101 -27.66 -6.80 -41.22
CA ASP A 1101 -28.66 -7.74 -41.75
C ASP A 1101 -27.98 -8.84 -42.59
N VAL A 1102 -28.26 -10.10 -42.26
CA VAL A 1102 -27.93 -11.28 -43.06
C VAL A 1102 -29.22 -11.96 -43.52
N SER A 1103 -29.42 -12.02 -44.83
CA SER A 1103 -30.68 -12.41 -45.44
C SER A 1103 -30.54 -13.58 -46.43
N PHE A 1104 -31.41 -14.59 -46.31
CA PHE A 1104 -31.57 -15.68 -47.30
C PHE A 1104 -32.77 -15.36 -48.19
N ILE A 1105 -32.52 -15.12 -49.48
CA ILE A 1105 -33.51 -14.63 -50.44
C ILE A 1105 -33.74 -15.71 -51.50
N PHE A 1106 -35.01 -16.07 -51.67
CA PHE A 1106 -35.54 -17.04 -52.62
C PHE A 1106 -36.36 -16.29 -53.69
N LEU A 1107 -35.87 -16.29 -54.92
CA LEU A 1107 -36.46 -15.55 -56.04
C LEU A 1107 -37.57 -16.37 -56.73
N PRO A 1108 -38.35 -15.77 -57.64
CA PRO A 1108 -39.41 -16.49 -58.33
C PRO A 1108 -38.90 -17.72 -59.07
N GLY A 1109 -39.54 -18.87 -58.84
CA GLY A 1109 -39.13 -20.17 -59.37
C GLY A 1109 -38.43 -21.10 -58.36
N SER A 1110 -38.11 -20.61 -57.16
CA SER A 1110 -37.64 -21.47 -56.06
C SER A 1110 -38.70 -22.47 -55.59
N ARG A 1111 -38.24 -23.63 -55.10
CA ARG A 1111 -39.06 -24.62 -54.39
C ARG A 1111 -38.17 -25.31 -53.36
N PHE A 1112 -38.14 -24.78 -52.15
CA PHE A 1112 -37.20 -25.21 -51.12
C PHE A 1112 -37.91 -25.45 -49.78
N ASP A 1113 -37.46 -26.45 -49.02
CA ASP A 1113 -37.81 -26.58 -47.60
C ASP A 1113 -36.53 -26.36 -46.79
N PHE A 1114 -36.58 -25.47 -45.81
CA PHE A 1114 -35.40 -24.98 -45.08
C PHE A 1114 -35.55 -25.26 -43.58
N SER A 1115 -34.65 -26.08 -43.03
CA SER A 1115 -34.68 -26.42 -41.60
C SER A 1115 -33.75 -25.52 -40.79
N TRP A 1116 -32.44 -25.52 -41.09
CA TRP A 1116 -31.47 -24.75 -40.33
C TRP A 1116 -30.23 -24.41 -41.15
N PHE A 1117 -29.44 -23.43 -40.71
CA PHE A 1117 -28.13 -23.11 -41.26
C PHE A 1117 -27.10 -22.81 -40.18
N LYS A 1118 -25.82 -22.85 -40.53
CA LYS A 1118 -24.69 -22.54 -39.63
C LYS A 1118 -23.51 -22.00 -40.43
N PHE A 1119 -22.91 -20.89 -40.01
CA PHE A 1119 -21.63 -20.46 -40.59
C PHE A 1119 -20.46 -21.13 -39.86
N MET A 1120 -19.38 -21.45 -40.57
CA MET A 1120 -18.17 -22.09 -40.03
C MET A 1120 -16.92 -21.27 -40.33
N LYS A 1121 -16.00 -21.33 -39.36
CA LYS A 1121 -14.65 -20.75 -39.44
C LYS A 1121 -13.75 -21.62 -40.29
#